data_AF-A0AAV6ZRA8-F1
#
_entry.id   AF-A0AAV6ZRA8-F1
#
_cell.length_a   1.000
_cell.length_b   1.000
_cell.length_c   1.000
_cell.angle_alpha   90.00
_cell.angle_beta   90.00
_cell.angle_gamma   90.00
#
_symmetry.space_group_name_H-M   'P 1'
#
loop_
_entity.id
_entity.type
_entity.pdbx_description
1 polymer ?
#
loop_
_entity_poly.entity_id
_entity_poly.type
_entity_poly.pdbx_seq_one_letter_code
_entity_poly.pdbx_strand_id
1 'polypeptide(L)'
;MCDFPGMKDAISILKVWLRQRQLDKGSGSFSGFVGSMLISHLLSKNKINKVMTAENVFRNTLLFLANTDWTVKGITMSRSPDPSLPSLADFHQAFEVVFVDPLGVVNLCADMTAATYRRIQFEAKESLKILSNTNTSSFLQLLMVPKPFQKTFDHVCHITELPALLKTCKKLKLCDELMDRGGDYVLTSLRYIMSVLQKGLEPRVVLLSHALPQKPEWDINQDPANHSDADSLLLGLMLTIDFFTSPLQKGPAADSPEAVGFRSFWGEKSELRRFKDASICEAVVWPVNNIEEKRRIPELIIRHLLQLHADIPDSAITCTGNLLDCVLNRGKKSGTGEESIASVIQSYDDLSRKLWTLADMPLAITSVQGTHPALRCTDVFPPVPVTPSFYFFKRCESSDEFLVPLAHKPTPAYVSPVRVICHLEGSGKWPSDKRAIRKLKAAFHIRLAELLKEQHGLMCRVTPGHVDVYKDGYVFRVQVAYHREAAFIREVIAEDGMRMSMDSEKAFQLELETIHLPYLTSTLHGLHQRFPALGVTSRIAKRWISAHLLADSISDECVDLLVAHLFLQPEPFTAPSSPQLGFFRFLSLLVSHDWKNSPIIVNFNEDLKDADITEIQNRFTSTRNQLPVIFIATPKDRDMSVWTMGKPSAQILHRLIILASESLVTLEKQLMSPSEISDIKIIFRPPMDVYDVLIHLNPRHIPRHREAVDQPTISFIRGIVDDNSPKKDPRFPVVDYDPVQLYLCELRACYGEFALFFYDTHGGEVIGVLWNPSSFTPQPFNKDAVNGRVVDTKSETMLLVPSVEAMLADFEILGKGLVSRIQCQSEKWKI
;
A
#
# COMPACT_ATOMS: atom_id res chain seq x y z
N MET A 1 37.33 32.48 3.23
CA MET A 1 36.77 31.29 3.93
C MET A 1 37.51 30.94 5.22
N CYS A 2 38.75 31.39 5.46
CA CYS A 2 39.48 31.10 6.70
C CYS A 2 38.80 31.65 7.97
N ASP A 3 38.06 32.75 7.87
CA ASP A 3 37.46 33.43 9.04
C ASP A 3 36.04 32.95 9.40
N PHE A 4 35.49 31.95 8.69
CA PHE A 4 34.17 31.38 9.00
C PHE A 4 34.11 29.88 8.68
N PRO A 5 34.68 29.02 9.55
CA PRO A 5 34.69 27.56 9.35
C PRO A 5 33.30 26.97 9.17
N GLY A 6 32.32 27.44 9.96
CA GLY A 6 30.92 26.97 9.90
C GLY A 6 30.25 27.14 8.53
N MET A 7 30.69 28.10 7.71
CA MET A 7 30.20 28.26 6.33
C MET A 7 30.62 27.11 5.42
N LYS A 8 31.86 26.65 5.53
CA LYS A 8 32.40 25.56 4.70
C LYS A 8 31.63 24.26 4.96
N ASP A 9 31.39 23.97 6.22
CA ASP A 9 30.68 22.78 6.65
C ASP A 9 29.19 22.86 6.27
N ALA A 10 28.56 24.02 6.44
CA ALA A 10 27.18 24.25 6.02
C ALA A 10 26.99 24.09 4.50
N ILE A 11 27.93 24.59 3.69
CA ILE A 11 27.92 24.38 2.23
C ILE A 11 28.01 22.88 1.92
N SER A 12 28.84 22.13 2.64
CA SER A 12 28.99 20.69 2.45
C SER A 12 27.69 19.95 2.80
N ILE A 13 27.05 20.30 3.92
CA ILE A 13 25.74 19.76 4.32
C ILE A 13 24.68 20.08 3.26
N LEU A 14 24.62 21.32 2.77
CA LEU A 14 23.67 21.72 1.73
C LEU A 14 23.88 20.93 0.43
N LYS A 15 25.14 20.69 0.03
CA LYS A 15 25.44 19.88 -1.15
C LYS A 15 24.98 18.43 -0.99
N VAL A 16 25.18 17.83 0.19
CA VAL A 16 24.65 16.49 0.49
C VAL A 16 23.12 16.51 0.43
N TRP A 17 22.48 17.50 1.05
CA TRP A 17 21.02 17.65 1.02
C TRP A 17 20.45 17.73 -0.41
N LEU A 18 21.08 18.52 -1.28
CA LEU A 18 20.72 18.65 -2.70
C LEU A 18 20.91 17.33 -3.46
N ARG A 19 22.05 16.65 -3.20
CA ARG A 19 22.40 15.37 -3.83
C ARG A 19 21.38 14.28 -3.50
N GLN A 20 21.00 14.14 -2.23
CA GLN A 20 20.04 13.12 -1.82
C GLN A 20 18.67 13.33 -2.45
N ARG A 21 18.29 14.57 -2.78
CA ARG A 21 17.02 14.92 -3.43
C ARG A 21 17.11 14.99 -4.95
N GLN A 22 18.27 14.69 -5.54
CA GLN A 22 18.53 14.79 -6.98
C GLN A 22 18.23 16.20 -7.53
N LEU A 23 18.62 17.25 -6.80
CA LEU A 23 18.42 18.66 -7.17
C LEU A 23 19.70 19.34 -7.69
N ASP A 24 20.85 18.68 -7.57
CA ASP A 24 22.18 19.22 -7.90
C ASP A 24 22.62 18.95 -9.36
N LYS A 25 21.96 18.04 -10.07
CA LYS A 25 22.35 17.56 -11.41
C LYS A 25 21.39 17.99 -12.52
N GLY A 26 21.93 18.14 -13.73
CA GLY A 26 21.18 18.46 -14.95
C GLY A 26 21.15 19.95 -15.27
N SER A 27 20.64 20.28 -16.45
CA SER A 27 20.44 21.68 -16.88
C SER A 27 19.41 22.36 -15.98
N GLY A 28 19.67 23.61 -15.58
CA GLY A 28 18.79 24.37 -14.68
C GLY A 28 18.73 23.85 -13.24
N SER A 29 19.67 23.00 -12.81
CA SER A 29 19.70 22.46 -11.45
C SER A 29 20.10 23.50 -10.40
N PHE A 30 19.76 23.25 -9.14
CA PHE A 30 20.29 24.03 -8.02
C PHE A 30 21.64 23.45 -7.63
N SER A 31 22.66 23.81 -8.41
CA SER A 31 24.00 23.28 -8.26
C SER A 31 24.61 23.64 -6.90
N GLY A 32 25.62 22.87 -6.50
CA GLY A 32 26.40 23.19 -5.30
C GLY A 32 27.06 24.58 -5.35
N PHE A 33 27.26 25.14 -6.55
CA PHE A 33 27.74 26.52 -6.74
C PHE A 33 26.64 27.53 -6.39
N VAL A 34 25.43 27.39 -6.95
CA VAL A 34 24.29 28.27 -6.66
C VAL A 34 23.98 28.26 -5.16
N GLY A 35 24.00 27.08 -4.52
CA GLY A 35 23.83 26.96 -3.07
C GLY A 35 24.93 27.67 -2.26
N SER A 36 26.18 27.64 -2.73
CA SER A 36 27.29 28.36 -2.09
C SER A 36 27.12 29.87 -2.23
N MET A 37 26.66 30.34 -3.40
CA MET A 37 26.37 31.74 -3.66
C MET A 37 25.20 32.24 -2.80
N LEU A 38 24.16 31.41 -2.61
CA LEU A 38 23.06 31.72 -1.70
C LEU A 38 23.56 31.95 -0.27
N ILE A 39 24.37 31.04 0.27
CA ILE A 39 24.92 31.20 1.64
C ILE A 39 25.76 32.49 1.73
N SER A 40 26.54 32.81 0.69
CA SER A 40 27.28 34.07 0.63
C SER A 40 26.35 35.30 0.58
N HIS A 41 25.26 35.24 -0.18
CA HIS A 41 24.22 36.27 -0.21
C HIS A 41 23.61 36.48 1.17
N LEU A 42 23.24 35.40 1.88
CA LEU A 42 22.68 35.47 3.24
C LEU A 42 23.66 36.12 4.23
N LEU A 43 24.95 35.81 4.12
CA LEU A 43 25.98 36.46 4.94
C LEU A 43 26.07 37.96 4.62
N SER A 44 26.04 38.31 3.33
CA SER A 44 26.12 39.70 2.87
C SER A 44 24.94 40.58 3.31
N LYS A 45 23.78 39.96 3.55
CA LYS A 45 22.53 40.59 4.03
C LYS A 45 22.34 40.46 5.54
N ASN A 46 23.36 40.00 6.28
CA ASN A 46 23.33 39.76 7.73
C ASN A 46 22.18 38.83 8.17
N LYS A 47 21.73 37.92 7.30
CA LYS A 47 20.76 36.86 7.65
C LYS A 47 21.42 35.68 8.35
N ILE A 48 22.72 35.51 8.15
CA ILE A 48 23.59 34.62 8.91
C ILE A 48 24.81 35.40 9.39
N ASN A 49 25.46 34.93 10.47
CA ASN A 49 26.66 35.56 11.03
C ASN A 49 27.81 34.56 11.17
N LYS A 50 29.05 35.07 11.31
CA LYS A 50 30.27 34.24 11.36
C LYS A 50 30.41 33.35 12.62
N VAL A 51 29.56 33.56 13.63
CA VAL A 51 29.56 32.80 14.89
C VAL A 51 28.61 31.60 14.83
N MET A 52 27.72 31.54 13.83
CA MET A 52 26.75 30.46 13.69
C MET A 52 27.44 29.11 13.42
N THR A 53 26.92 28.06 14.05
CA THR A 53 27.30 26.68 13.73
C THR A 53 26.82 26.30 12.31
N ALA A 54 27.45 25.27 11.73
CA ALA A 54 27.08 24.78 10.40
C ALA A 54 25.60 24.38 10.30
N GLU A 55 25.06 23.73 11.34
CA GLU A 55 23.65 23.36 11.43
C GLU A 55 22.73 24.58 11.39
N ASN A 56 23.06 25.64 12.14
CA ASN A 56 22.25 26.86 12.17
C ASN A 56 22.31 27.61 10.83
N VAL A 57 23.47 27.66 10.18
CA VAL A 57 23.59 28.22 8.82
C VAL A 57 22.75 27.42 7.84
N PHE A 58 22.80 26.09 7.90
CA PHE A 58 22.00 25.21 7.06
C PHE A 58 20.50 25.39 7.30
N ARG A 59 20.04 25.37 8.57
CA ARG A 59 18.64 25.61 8.95
C ARG A 59 18.15 26.98 8.46
N ASN A 60 18.94 28.04 8.63
CA ASN A 60 18.58 29.37 8.12
C ASN A 60 18.54 29.44 6.59
N THR A 61 19.39 28.68 5.91
CA THR A 61 19.38 28.59 4.44
C THR A 61 18.10 27.92 3.96
N LEU A 62 17.70 26.80 4.59
CA LEU A 62 16.42 26.15 4.30
C LEU A 62 15.22 27.06 4.63
N LEU A 63 15.27 27.77 5.76
CA LEU A 63 14.22 28.73 6.14
C LEU A 63 14.07 29.87 5.12
N PHE A 64 15.18 30.34 4.55
CA PHE A 64 15.16 31.33 3.50
C PHE A 64 14.53 30.77 2.21
N LEU A 65 14.98 29.59 1.76
CA LEU A 65 14.41 28.92 0.59
C LEU A 65 12.91 28.66 0.77
N ALA A 66 12.49 28.17 1.93
CA ALA A 66 11.08 27.86 2.22
C ALA A 66 10.14 29.08 2.14
N ASN A 67 10.64 30.28 2.47
CA ASN A 67 9.80 31.48 2.64
C ASN A 67 10.00 32.57 1.57
N THR A 68 10.97 32.41 0.67
CA THR A 68 11.19 33.36 -0.43
C THR A 68 10.73 32.77 -1.75
N ASP A 69 10.16 33.60 -2.62
CA ASP A 69 9.74 33.18 -3.96
C ASP A 69 10.52 33.94 -5.02
N TRP A 70 11.57 33.30 -5.55
CA TRP A 70 12.44 33.89 -6.55
C TRP A 70 11.82 33.92 -7.95
N THR A 71 10.62 33.35 -8.13
CA THR A 71 9.85 33.45 -9.39
C THR A 71 9.06 34.75 -9.49
N VAL A 72 8.84 35.43 -8.35
CA VAL A 72 8.15 36.73 -8.29
C VAL A 72 9.10 37.83 -7.80
N LYS A 73 9.87 37.55 -6.75
CA LYS A 73 10.80 38.49 -6.12
C LYS A 73 12.21 37.91 -6.16
N GLY A 74 12.88 38.18 -7.27
CA GLY A 74 14.27 37.78 -7.50
C GLY A 74 15.21 38.36 -6.45
N ILE A 75 16.33 37.68 -6.24
CA ILE A 75 17.37 38.13 -5.30
C ILE A 75 18.61 38.62 -6.07
N THR A 76 19.40 39.49 -5.46
CA THR A 76 20.62 40.05 -6.06
C THR A 76 21.75 40.15 -5.04
N MET A 77 22.96 39.80 -5.45
CA MET A 77 24.19 40.06 -4.68
C MET A 77 24.83 41.40 -5.03
N SER A 78 24.41 42.04 -6.13
CA SER A 78 24.98 43.32 -6.55
C SER A 78 24.67 44.42 -5.52
N ARG A 79 25.70 45.24 -5.31
CA ARG A 79 25.64 46.46 -4.47
C ARG A 79 25.87 47.71 -5.32
N SER A 80 26.06 47.55 -6.63
CA SER A 80 26.33 48.67 -7.53
C SER A 80 25.06 49.53 -7.66
N PRO A 81 25.16 50.86 -7.46
CA PRO A 81 24.06 51.79 -7.71
C PRO A 81 23.99 52.20 -9.20
N ASP A 82 24.76 51.59 -10.10
CA ASP A 82 24.83 51.94 -11.51
C ASP A 82 23.48 51.68 -12.21
N PRO A 83 22.78 52.74 -12.70
CA PRO A 83 21.49 52.60 -13.36
C PRO A 83 21.58 52.01 -14.77
N SER A 84 22.79 51.85 -15.34
CA SER A 84 22.98 51.21 -16.65
C SER A 84 22.88 49.68 -16.60
N LEU A 85 22.94 49.10 -15.40
CA LEU A 85 22.82 47.66 -15.20
C LEU A 85 21.35 47.21 -15.29
N PRO A 86 21.08 45.99 -15.80
CA PRO A 86 19.72 45.46 -15.84
C PRO A 86 19.10 45.40 -14.44
N SER A 87 17.87 45.91 -14.34
CA SER A 87 17.10 45.81 -13.10
C SER A 87 16.61 44.38 -12.87
N LEU A 88 16.18 44.07 -11.64
CA LEU A 88 15.53 42.80 -11.36
C LEU A 88 14.28 42.58 -12.23
N ALA A 89 13.56 43.67 -12.57
CA ALA A 89 12.39 43.58 -13.44
C ALA A 89 12.79 43.17 -14.87
N ASP A 90 13.93 43.65 -15.37
CA ASP A 90 14.46 43.26 -16.68
C ASP A 90 14.83 41.78 -16.71
N PHE A 91 15.45 41.27 -15.63
CA PHE A 91 15.72 39.83 -15.51
C PHE A 91 14.43 38.99 -15.45
N HIS A 92 13.39 39.45 -14.76
CA HIS A 92 12.10 38.74 -14.69
C HIS A 92 11.32 38.72 -16.00
N GLN A 93 11.60 39.65 -16.92
CA GLN A 93 11.02 39.58 -18.28
C GLN A 93 11.60 38.39 -19.08
N ALA A 94 12.86 38.05 -18.84
CA ALA A 94 13.56 36.99 -19.58
C ALA A 94 13.53 35.62 -18.87
N PHE A 95 13.60 35.57 -17.54
CA PHE A 95 13.83 34.34 -16.77
C PHE A 95 12.73 34.06 -15.75
N GLU A 96 12.43 32.77 -15.53
CA GLU A 96 11.44 32.36 -14.53
C GLU A 96 11.94 32.45 -13.08
N VAL A 97 13.25 32.34 -12.86
CA VAL A 97 13.89 32.37 -11.53
C VAL A 97 15.07 33.31 -11.59
N VAL A 98 15.11 34.29 -10.69
CA VAL A 98 16.13 35.35 -10.74
C VAL A 98 17.00 35.34 -9.48
N PHE A 99 18.29 35.06 -9.68
CA PHE A 99 19.34 35.26 -8.70
C PHE A 99 20.55 35.94 -9.35
N VAL A 100 20.67 37.25 -9.17
CA VAL A 100 21.71 38.05 -9.83
C VAL A 100 23.03 37.99 -9.07
N ASP A 101 24.11 37.85 -9.83
CA ASP A 101 25.49 37.78 -9.36
C ASP A 101 25.97 39.09 -8.68
N PRO A 102 27.18 39.10 -8.07
CA PRO A 102 27.71 40.29 -7.41
C PRO A 102 27.98 41.49 -8.33
N LEU A 103 28.21 41.28 -9.63
CA LEU A 103 28.42 42.35 -10.60
C LEU A 103 27.11 42.98 -11.08
N GLY A 104 25.98 42.26 -10.98
CA GLY A 104 24.67 42.76 -11.40
C GLY A 104 24.35 42.45 -12.87
N VAL A 105 25.11 41.59 -13.53
CA VAL A 105 25.04 41.37 -14.98
C VAL A 105 24.61 39.95 -15.36
N VAL A 106 24.78 38.98 -14.46
CA VAL A 106 24.49 37.56 -14.75
C VAL A 106 23.41 37.03 -13.80
N ASN A 107 22.40 36.37 -14.37
CA ASN A 107 21.47 35.56 -13.59
C ASN A 107 22.05 34.16 -13.36
N LEU A 108 22.40 33.84 -12.11
CA LEU A 108 22.92 32.54 -11.70
C LEU A 108 21.90 31.39 -11.86
N CYS A 109 20.62 31.73 -12.01
CA CYS A 109 19.51 30.78 -12.18
C CYS A 109 18.89 30.84 -13.59
N ALA A 110 19.64 31.31 -14.60
CA ALA A 110 19.12 31.53 -15.96
C ALA A 110 18.35 30.32 -16.56
N ASP A 111 18.87 29.10 -16.39
CA ASP A 111 18.24 27.88 -16.91
C ASP A 111 17.25 27.21 -15.94
N MET A 112 17.08 27.75 -14.73
CA MET A 112 16.24 27.15 -13.71
C MET A 112 14.77 27.43 -13.98
N THR A 113 13.98 26.36 -14.12
CA THR A 113 12.54 26.49 -14.29
C THR A 113 11.85 26.84 -12.97
N ALA A 114 10.68 27.48 -13.06
CA ALA A 114 9.83 27.75 -11.90
C ALA A 114 9.46 26.45 -11.16
N ALA A 115 9.28 25.34 -11.89
CA ALA A 115 8.96 24.03 -11.31
C ALA A 115 10.12 23.46 -10.47
N THR A 116 11.38 23.58 -10.94
CA THR A 116 12.56 23.18 -10.17
C THR A 116 12.68 24.01 -8.89
N TYR A 117 12.50 25.33 -8.98
CA TYR A 117 12.56 26.21 -7.81
C TYR A 117 11.45 25.89 -6.79
N ARG A 118 10.20 25.69 -7.24
CA ARG A 118 9.09 25.28 -6.36
C ARG A 118 9.36 23.94 -5.69
N ARG A 119 9.99 22.97 -6.38
CA ARG A 119 10.42 21.70 -5.77
C ARG A 119 11.46 21.94 -4.66
N ILE A 120 12.44 22.81 -4.87
CA ILE A 120 13.43 23.17 -3.82
C ILE A 120 12.74 23.82 -2.63
N GLN A 121 11.81 24.73 -2.89
CA GLN A 121 11.01 25.41 -1.87
C GLN A 121 10.21 24.41 -1.04
N PHE A 122 9.55 23.46 -1.72
CA PHE A 122 8.79 22.38 -1.10
C PHE A 122 9.69 21.49 -0.25
N GLU A 123 10.79 21.01 -0.80
CA GLU A 123 11.75 20.17 -0.07
C GLU A 123 12.35 20.89 1.13
N ALA A 124 12.61 22.21 1.03
CA ALA A 124 13.09 23.01 2.14
C ALA A 124 12.04 23.11 3.27
N LYS A 125 10.76 23.30 2.92
CA LYS A 125 9.65 23.29 3.91
C LYS A 125 9.54 21.94 4.62
N GLU A 126 9.54 20.83 3.89
CA GLU A 126 9.47 19.49 4.49
C GLU A 126 10.70 19.20 5.34
N SER A 127 11.89 19.60 4.89
CA SER A 127 13.14 19.44 5.64
C SER A 127 13.12 20.18 6.98
N LEU A 128 12.49 21.36 7.04
CA LEU A 128 12.35 22.12 8.28
C LEU A 128 11.43 21.43 9.29
N LYS A 129 10.36 20.77 8.83
CA LYS A 129 9.48 19.96 9.70
C LYS A 129 10.24 18.79 10.32
N ILE A 130 11.06 18.10 9.52
CA ILE A 130 11.92 17.01 10.00
C ILE A 130 12.92 17.52 11.04
N LEU A 131 13.56 18.67 10.78
CA LEU A 131 14.51 19.29 11.69
C LEU A 131 13.86 19.89 12.95
N SER A 132 12.54 20.10 12.98
CA SER A 132 11.84 20.51 14.21
C SER A 132 11.55 19.35 15.16
N ASN A 133 11.59 18.10 14.65
CA ASN A 133 11.44 16.92 15.50
C ASN A 133 12.73 16.71 16.32
N THR A 134 12.57 16.54 17.63
CA THR A 134 13.64 16.35 18.64
C THR A 134 14.39 15.03 18.53
N ASN A 135 13.98 14.15 17.61
CA ASN A 135 14.54 12.82 17.44
C ASN A 135 15.92 12.87 16.75
N THR A 136 16.91 12.16 17.30
CA THR A 136 18.29 12.08 16.77
C THR A 136 18.36 11.49 15.36
N SER A 137 17.34 10.73 14.95
CA SER A 137 17.23 10.11 13.61
C SER A 137 16.90 11.10 12.48
N SER A 138 16.39 12.30 12.78
CA SER A 138 15.98 13.30 11.78
C SER A 138 17.11 13.69 10.81
N PHE A 139 18.36 13.76 11.31
CA PHE A 139 19.51 14.12 10.48
C PHE A 139 19.90 13.01 9.49
N LEU A 140 19.82 11.74 9.93
CA LEU A 140 20.09 10.59 9.07
C LEU A 140 19.04 10.49 7.95
N GLN A 141 17.76 10.65 8.28
CA GLN A 141 16.69 10.69 7.29
C GLN A 141 16.91 11.81 6.27
N LEU A 142 17.38 12.97 6.70
CA LEU A 142 17.54 14.13 5.83
C LEU A 142 18.73 14.00 4.85
N LEU A 143 19.85 13.44 5.30
CA LEU A 143 21.14 13.53 4.62
C LEU A 143 21.73 12.18 4.17
N MET A 144 21.26 11.07 4.73
CA MET A 144 21.76 9.72 4.42
C MET A 144 20.76 8.88 3.61
N VAL A 145 19.50 9.31 3.52
CA VAL A 145 18.48 8.60 2.75
C VAL A 145 18.28 9.25 1.37
N PRO A 146 18.56 8.54 0.27
CA PRO A 146 18.32 9.04 -1.08
C PRO A 146 16.82 9.11 -1.36
N LYS A 147 16.42 10.18 -2.03
CA LYS A 147 15.03 10.52 -2.38
C LYS A 147 14.89 10.57 -3.92
N PRO A 148 14.94 9.42 -4.62
CA PRO A 148 14.86 9.39 -6.06
C PRO A 148 13.49 9.86 -6.56
N PHE A 149 13.45 10.38 -7.78
CA PHE A 149 12.26 10.99 -8.37
C PHE A 149 11.01 10.09 -8.31
N GLN A 150 11.16 8.80 -8.63
CA GLN A 150 10.06 7.82 -8.69
C GLN A 150 9.52 7.43 -7.31
N LYS A 151 10.34 7.57 -6.25
CA LYS A 151 9.90 7.41 -4.85
C LYS A 151 9.32 8.68 -4.27
N THR A 152 9.44 9.81 -4.97
CA THR A 152 8.99 11.13 -4.48
C THR A 152 7.59 11.46 -4.94
N PHE A 153 7.28 11.20 -6.21
CA PHE A 153 6.01 11.58 -6.84
C PHE A 153 5.02 10.42 -6.90
N ASP A 154 3.73 10.72 -6.74
CA ASP A 154 2.64 9.74 -6.77
C ASP A 154 2.38 9.20 -8.18
N HIS A 155 2.43 10.09 -9.17
CA HIS A 155 2.34 9.71 -10.57
C HIS A 155 3.56 10.21 -11.32
N VAL A 156 4.12 9.36 -12.16
CA VAL A 156 5.18 9.70 -13.10
C VAL A 156 4.66 9.46 -14.51
N CYS A 157 4.76 10.48 -15.37
CA CYS A 157 4.42 10.39 -16.78
C CYS A 157 5.66 10.62 -17.63
N HIS A 158 5.83 9.78 -18.65
CA HIS A 158 6.95 9.78 -19.58
C HIS A 158 6.48 10.36 -20.90
N ILE A 159 7.24 11.31 -21.43
CA ILE A 159 7.12 11.76 -22.81
C ILE A 159 8.29 11.14 -23.57
N THR A 160 8.00 10.14 -24.42
CA THR A 160 9.00 9.27 -25.07
C THR A 160 9.38 9.73 -26.47
N GLU A 161 8.43 10.27 -27.25
CA GLU A 161 8.69 10.78 -28.61
C GLU A 161 9.23 12.22 -28.57
N LEU A 162 10.38 12.44 -27.92
CA LEU A 162 10.96 13.77 -27.75
C LEU A 162 11.18 14.55 -29.06
N PRO A 163 11.56 13.94 -30.21
CA PRO A 163 11.66 14.67 -31.49
C PRO A 163 10.35 15.35 -31.93
N ALA A 164 9.19 14.89 -31.46
CA ALA A 164 7.91 15.55 -31.72
C ALA A 164 7.86 16.98 -31.15
N LEU A 165 8.63 17.26 -30.09
CA LEU A 165 8.72 18.59 -29.47
C LEU A 165 9.30 19.66 -30.41
N LEU A 166 10.01 19.27 -31.47
CA LEU A 166 10.42 20.23 -32.50
C LEU A 166 9.21 20.87 -33.20
N LYS A 167 8.13 20.10 -33.42
CA LYS A 167 6.87 20.64 -33.95
C LYS A 167 6.20 21.55 -32.93
N THR A 168 6.26 21.19 -31.65
CA THR A 168 5.80 22.03 -30.54
C THR A 168 6.50 23.40 -30.55
N CYS A 169 7.83 23.45 -30.67
CA CYS A 169 8.56 24.72 -30.76
C CYS A 169 8.08 25.60 -31.92
N LYS A 170 7.82 25.00 -33.10
CA LYS A 170 7.29 25.73 -34.27
C LYS A 170 5.89 26.29 -34.02
N LYS A 171 4.99 25.47 -33.47
CA LYS A 171 3.61 25.88 -33.12
C LYS A 171 3.61 27.03 -32.12
N LEU A 172 4.47 26.95 -31.12
CA LEU A 172 4.62 27.95 -30.07
C LEU A 172 5.47 29.17 -30.49
N LYS A 173 5.97 29.20 -31.73
CA LYS A 173 6.83 30.27 -32.27
C LYS A 173 8.11 30.51 -31.46
N LEU A 174 8.72 29.44 -30.94
CA LEU A 174 9.93 29.47 -30.11
C LEU A 174 11.21 29.25 -30.92
N CYS A 175 11.24 29.63 -32.21
CA CYS A 175 12.39 29.37 -33.07
C CYS A 175 13.64 30.14 -32.63
N ASP A 176 13.49 31.36 -32.14
CA ASP A 176 14.61 32.19 -31.66
C ASP A 176 15.22 31.58 -30.40
N GLU A 177 14.38 31.23 -29.42
CA GLU A 177 14.81 30.55 -28.19
C GLU A 177 15.46 29.18 -28.46
N LEU A 178 14.99 28.47 -29.49
CA LEU A 178 15.58 27.20 -29.92
C LEU A 178 17.00 27.40 -30.45
N MET A 179 17.26 28.49 -31.19
CA MET A 179 18.60 28.83 -31.66
C MET A 179 19.51 29.20 -30.48
N ASP A 180 19.02 30.00 -29.53
CA ASP A 180 19.76 30.37 -28.33
C ASP A 180 20.17 29.17 -27.48
N ARG A 181 19.38 28.09 -27.51
CA ARG A 181 19.62 26.84 -26.79
C ARG A 181 20.31 25.75 -27.63
N GLY A 182 20.92 26.11 -28.75
CA GLY A 182 21.69 25.17 -29.58
C GLY A 182 20.84 24.01 -30.12
N GLY A 183 19.55 24.25 -30.41
CA GLY A 183 18.63 23.26 -30.95
C GLY A 183 17.99 22.33 -29.91
N ASP A 184 18.17 22.57 -28.60
CA ASP A 184 17.57 21.75 -27.54
C ASP A 184 16.06 22.03 -27.40
N TYR A 185 15.26 21.33 -28.21
CA TYR A 185 13.80 21.49 -28.24
C TYR A 185 13.11 21.04 -26.94
N VAL A 186 13.75 20.16 -26.14
CA VAL A 186 13.20 19.72 -24.85
C VAL A 186 13.23 20.88 -23.88
N LEU A 187 14.41 21.47 -23.67
CA LEU A 187 14.54 22.63 -22.78
C LEU A 187 13.70 23.81 -23.25
N THR A 188 13.67 24.06 -24.56
CA THR A 188 12.95 25.21 -25.15
C THR A 188 11.43 25.10 -24.90
N SER A 189 10.83 23.94 -25.13
CA SER A 189 9.38 23.75 -24.95
C SER A 189 8.94 23.53 -23.50
N LEU A 190 9.87 23.13 -22.61
CA LEU A 190 9.58 22.72 -21.23
C LEU A 190 8.84 23.77 -20.42
N ARG A 191 9.26 25.04 -20.50
CA ARG A 191 8.63 26.16 -19.78
C ARG A 191 7.14 26.25 -20.09
N TYR A 192 6.81 26.19 -21.38
CA TYR A 192 5.42 26.28 -21.83
C TYR A 192 4.62 25.05 -21.39
N ILE A 193 5.17 23.85 -21.58
CA ILE A 193 4.55 22.58 -21.16
C ILE A 193 4.21 22.62 -19.66
N MET A 194 5.17 23.00 -18.81
CA MET A 194 4.95 23.06 -17.37
C MET A 194 3.89 24.11 -16.99
N SER A 195 3.85 25.25 -17.70
CA SER A 195 2.85 26.30 -17.44
C SER A 195 1.42 25.85 -17.78
N VAL A 196 1.23 25.15 -18.91
CA VAL A 196 -0.05 24.60 -19.34
C VAL A 196 -0.52 23.51 -18.39
N LEU A 197 0.38 22.59 -18.03
CA LEU A 197 0.05 21.51 -17.10
C LEU A 197 -0.26 22.01 -15.69
N GLN A 198 0.50 22.99 -15.19
CA GLN A 198 0.23 23.61 -13.89
C GLN A 198 -1.18 24.20 -13.86
N LYS A 199 -1.55 25.01 -14.88
CA LYS A 199 -2.88 25.62 -14.97
C LYS A 199 -4.01 24.59 -15.08
N GLY A 200 -3.78 23.50 -15.83
CA GLY A 200 -4.80 22.47 -16.05
C GLY A 200 -4.98 21.50 -14.90
N LEU A 201 -3.90 21.21 -14.17
CA LEU A 201 -3.91 20.27 -13.05
C LEU A 201 -4.28 20.92 -11.72
N GLU A 202 -4.22 22.25 -11.56
CA GLU A 202 -4.71 22.90 -10.34
C GLU A 202 -6.23 22.69 -10.15
N PRO A 203 -6.72 22.34 -8.93
CA PRO A 203 -6.01 22.18 -7.65
C PRO A 203 -5.58 20.73 -7.30
N ARG A 204 -5.53 19.83 -8.29
CA ARG A 204 -5.32 18.37 -8.12
C ARG A 204 -3.89 17.97 -7.76
N VAL A 205 -2.92 18.86 -7.91
CA VAL A 205 -1.51 18.61 -7.60
C VAL A 205 -1.00 19.61 -6.57
N VAL A 206 -0.25 19.10 -5.59
CA VAL A 206 0.49 19.90 -4.62
C VAL A 206 1.80 20.40 -5.23
N LEU A 207 2.46 19.53 -6.00
CA LEU A 207 3.72 19.84 -6.67
C LEU A 207 3.76 19.14 -8.03
N LEU A 208 4.01 19.92 -9.08
CA LEU A 208 4.35 19.43 -10.41
C LEU A 208 5.84 19.68 -10.65
N SER A 209 6.57 18.64 -11.04
CA SER A 209 8.00 18.74 -11.35
C SER A 209 8.37 17.91 -12.57
N HIS A 210 9.63 18.01 -12.97
CA HIS A 210 10.17 17.27 -14.11
C HIS A 210 11.54 16.69 -13.79
N ALA A 211 11.93 15.64 -14.50
CA ALA A 211 13.32 15.22 -14.60
C ALA A 211 13.71 15.14 -16.08
N LEU A 212 14.82 15.79 -16.40
CA LEU A 212 15.38 15.82 -17.74
C LEU A 212 16.17 14.54 -18.02
N PRO A 213 16.21 14.09 -19.28
CA PRO A 213 17.07 12.98 -19.69
C PRO A 213 18.54 13.32 -19.40
N GLN A 214 19.29 12.35 -18.86
CA GLN A 214 20.72 12.54 -18.66
C GLN A 214 21.42 12.46 -20.01
N LYS A 215 22.25 13.46 -20.32
CA LYS A 215 23.07 13.44 -21.53
C LYS A 215 24.18 12.40 -21.32
N PRO A 216 24.35 11.41 -22.20
CA PRO A 216 25.40 10.41 -22.05
C PRO A 216 26.77 11.08 -22.18
N GLU A 217 27.77 10.53 -21.49
CA GLU A 217 29.17 10.90 -21.74
C GLU A 217 29.60 10.27 -23.08
N TRP A 218 30.31 11.02 -23.92
CA TRP A 218 30.81 10.55 -25.21
C TRP A 218 32.35 10.64 -25.26
N ASP A 219 32.96 9.79 -26.10
CA ASP A 219 34.40 9.86 -26.35
C ASP A 219 34.76 11.14 -27.13
N ILE A 220 35.93 11.70 -26.90
CA ILE A 220 36.41 12.92 -27.59
C ILE A 220 36.41 12.74 -29.13
N ASN A 221 36.52 11.49 -29.60
CA ASN A 221 36.52 11.13 -31.02
C ASN A 221 35.13 10.88 -31.61
N GLN A 222 34.06 11.02 -30.82
CA GLN A 222 32.67 10.87 -31.25
C GLN A 222 31.98 12.22 -31.35
N ASP A 223 31.04 12.33 -32.30
CA ASP A 223 30.15 13.48 -32.36
C ASP A 223 29.30 13.56 -31.07
N PRO A 224 28.96 14.77 -30.60
CA PRO A 224 28.13 14.93 -29.42
C PRO A 224 26.76 14.28 -29.65
N ALA A 225 26.21 13.70 -28.58
CA ALA A 225 24.89 13.07 -28.63
C ALA A 225 23.83 14.05 -29.17
N ASN A 226 23.01 13.57 -30.10
CA ASN A 226 21.96 14.39 -30.68
C ASN A 226 20.80 14.52 -29.68
N HIS A 227 20.06 15.63 -29.72
CA HIS A 227 18.88 15.81 -28.87
C HIS A 227 17.79 14.75 -29.17
N SER A 228 17.86 14.08 -30.34
CA SER A 228 17.03 12.94 -30.72
C SER A 228 17.30 11.67 -29.92
N ASP A 229 18.48 11.56 -29.30
CA ASP A 229 18.96 10.34 -28.65
C ASP A 229 18.58 10.30 -27.17
N ALA A 230 17.84 11.29 -26.69
CA ALA A 230 17.36 11.38 -25.32
C ALA A 230 16.20 10.41 -25.06
N ASP A 231 16.26 9.70 -23.92
CA ASP A 231 15.30 8.64 -23.57
C ASP A 231 13.85 9.14 -23.43
N SER A 232 13.59 9.95 -22.40
CA SER A 232 12.26 10.50 -22.11
C SER A 232 12.34 11.69 -21.16
N LEU A 233 11.36 12.58 -21.28
CA LEU A 233 11.10 13.64 -20.31
C LEU A 233 10.13 13.11 -19.25
N LEU A 234 10.54 13.14 -17.98
CA LEU A 234 9.70 12.70 -16.87
C LEU A 234 8.94 13.88 -16.28
N LEU A 235 7.65 13.68 -16.04
CA LEU A 235 6.77 14.58 -15.30
C LEU A 235 6.36 13.90 -14.00
N GLY A 236 6.61 14.54 -12.87
CA GLY A 236 6.27 14.03 -11.54
C GLY A 236 5.14 14.84 -10.93
N LEU A 237 4.08 14.15 -10.51
CA LEU A 237 2.92 14.73 -9.88
C LEU A 237 2.83 14.25 -8.43
N MET A 238 2.78 15.21 -7.49
CA MET A 238 2.38 14.96 -6.12
C MET A 238 0.92 15.37 -5.98
N LEU A 239 0.05 14.44 -5.61
CA LEU A 239 -1.40 14.61 -5.73
C LEU A 239 -2.02 15.27 -4.50
N THR A 240 -3.07 16.06 -4.73
CA THR A 240 -3.92 16.61 -3.66
C THR A 240 -5.07 15.66 -3.41
N ILE A 241 -5.04 14.97 -2.25
CA ILE A 241 -5.98 13.90 -1.87
C ILE A 241 -7.46 14.27 -2.13
N ASP A 242 -7.87 15.49 -1.78
CA ASP A 242 -9.28 15.90 -1.83
C ASP A 242 -9.81 16.14 -3.25
N PHE A 243 -8.95 16.45 -4.22
CA PHE A 243 -9.37 16.97 -5.51
C PHE A 243 -8.99 16.08 -6.70
N PHE A 244 -7.92 15.27 -6.59
CA PHE A 244 -7.36 14.63 -7.78
C PHE A 244 -8.30 13.63 -8.46
N THR A 245 -9.17 12.97 -7.69
CA THR A 245 -10.18 12.01 -8.19
C THR A 245 -11.50 12.65 -8.61
N SER A 246 -11.66 13.97 -8.50
CA SER A 246 -12.91 14.65 -8.85
C SER A 246 -13.16 14.56 -10.37
N PRO A 247 -14.24 13.92 -10.86
CA PRO A 247 -14.51 13.82 -12.30
C PRO A 247 -14.95 15.16 -12.92
N LEU A 248 -15.35 16.12 -12.11
CA LEU A 248 -15.88 17.41 -12.53
C LEU A 248 -14.93 18.54 -12.13
N GLN A 249 -14.62 19.41 -13.07
CA GLN A 249 -13.92 20.67 -12.84
C GLN A 249 -14.85 21.83 -13.17
N LYS A 250 -15.28 22.56 -12.15
CA LYS A 250 -16.10 23.76 -12.29
C LYS A 250 -15.22 24.92 -12.77
N GLY A 251 -15.62 25.54 -13.86
CA GLY A 251 -15.03 26.76 -14.40
C GLY A 251 -15.80 28.02 -13.97
N PRO A 252 -15.50 29.17 -14.59
CA PRO A 252 -16.17 30.44 -14.31
C PRO A 252 -17.63 30.45 -14.82
N ALA A 253 -18.40 31.47 -14.40
CA ALA A 253 -19.77 31.68 -14.86
C ALA A 253 -19.83 31.91 -16.37
N ALA A 254 -20.86 31.39 -17.04
CA ALA A 254 -20.94 31.36 -18.51
C ALA A 254 -20.91 32.74 -19.17
N ASP A 255 -21.37 33.76 -18.45
CA ASP A 255 -21.44 35.16 -18.86
C ASP A 255 -20.16 35.96 -18.53
N SER A 256 -19.23 35.36 -17.79
CA SER A 256 -18.01 36.05 -17.36
C SER A 256 -16.97 36.11 -18.50
N PRO A 257 -16.12 37.16 -18.56
CA PRO A 257 -15.07 37.26 -19.58
C PRO A 257 -14.05 36.11 -19.47
N GLU A 258 -13.83 35.58 -18.26
CA GLU A 258 -12.94 34.44 -18.01
C GLU A 258 -13.42 33.14 -18.69
N ALA A 259 -14.73 33.01 -18.96
CA ALA A 259 -15.29 31.85 -19.65
C ALA A 259 -14.76 31.67 -21.07
N VAL A 260 -14.42 32.77 -21.76
CA VAL A 260 -13.78 32.71 -23.09
C VAL A 260 -12.40 32.07 -22.99
N GLY A 261 -11.61 32.48 -21.99
CA GLY A 261 -10.28 31.91 -21.73
C GLY A 261 -10.34 30.47 -21.24
N PHE A 262 -11.39 30.09 -20.51
CA PHE A 262 -11.61 28.71 -20.10
C PHE A 262 -11.94 27.81 -21.30
N ARG A 263 -12.87 28.23 -22.17
CA ARG A 263 -13.22 27.51 -23.40
C ARG A 263 -12.04 27.37 -24.35
N SER A 264 -11.26 28.43 -24.56
CA SER A 264 -10.08 28.34 -25.43
C SER A 264 -9.01 27.42 -24.86
N PHE A 265 -8.86 27.38 -23.54
CA PHE A 265 -7.87 26.53 -22.87
C PHE A 265 -8.26 25.04 -22.90
N TRP A 266 -9.53 24.71 -22.67
CA TRP A 266 -10.01 23.32 -22.64
C TRP A 266 -10.48 22.79 -24.00
N GLY A 267 -10.73 23.68 -24.96
CA GLY A 267 -11.23 23.33 -26.29
C GLY A 267 -12.54 22.57 -26.21
N GLU A 268 -12.62 21.44 -26.91
CA GLU A 268 -13.81 20.59 -27.02
C GLU A 268 -14.25 19.95 -25.69
N LYS A 269 -13.41 19.96 -24.65
CA LYS A 269 -13.76 19.44 -23.33
C LYS A 269 -14.58 20.40 -22.47
N SER A 270 -14.67 21.68 -22.85
CA SER A 270 -15.48 22.67 -22.14
C SER A 270 -16.95 22.52 -22.52
N GLU A 271 -17.82 22.35 -21.53
CA GLU A 271 -19.27 22.32 -21.70
C GLU A 271 -19.98 23.24 -20.70
N LEU A 272 -21.13 23.79 -21.10
CA LEU A 272 -21.99 24.54 -20.19
C LEU A 272 -22.78 23.57 -19.30
N ARG A 273 -22.65 23.75 -17.98
CA ARG A 273 -23.34 22.90 -17.01
C ARG A 273 -24.09 23.74 -15.98
N ARG A 274 -25.35 23.35 -15.74
CA ARG A 274 -26.13 23.87 -14.62
C ARG A 274 -25.81 23.09 -13.35
N PHE A 275 -25.43 23.79 -12.30
CA PHE A 275 -25.08 23.22 -11.00
C PHE A 275 -26.29 23.22 -10.03
N LYS A 276 -26.16 22.54 -8.89
CA LYS A 276 -27.24 22.42 -7.88
C LYS A 276 -27.64 23.77 -7.28
N ASP A 277 -26.73 24.73 -7.28
CA ASP A 277 -26.94 26.13 -6.89
C ASP A 277 -27.63 26.97 -7.98
N ALA A 278 -28.14 26.33 -9.05
CA ALA A 278 -28.70 26.94 -10.25
C ALA A 278 -27.73 27.80 -11.08
N SER A 279 -26.45 27.91 -10.69
CA SER A 279 -25.44 28.60 -11.49
C SER A 279 -25.18 27.85 -12.80
N ILE A 280 -24.98 28.60 -13.88
CA ILE A 280 -24.55 28.07 -15.18
C ILE A 280 -23.10 28.50 -15.37
N CYS A 281 -22.21 27.53 -15.35
CA CYS A 281 -20.78 27.74 -15.49
C CYS A 281 -20.24 26.89 -16.64
N GLU A 282 -19.11 27.30 -17.20
CA GLU A 282 -18.27 26.39 -17.97
C GLU A 282 -17.76 25.27 -17.06
N ALA A 283 -17.62 24.06 -17.58
CA ALA A 283 -17.14 22.92 -16.82
C ALA A 283 -16.44 21.91 -17.73
N VAL A 284 -15.57 21.09 -17.13
CA VAL A 284 -14.97 19.92 -17.78
C VAL A 284 -15.37 18.67 -17.01
N VAL A 285 -15.79 17.64 -17.74
CA VAL A 285 -16.23 16.35 -17.18
C VAL A 285 -15.38 15.23 -17.78
N TRP A 286 -14.80 14.43 -16.89
CA TRP A 286 -14.06 13.23 -17.26
C TRP A 286 -14.97 12.01 -17.15
N PRO A 287 -15.14 11.21 -18.23
CA PRO A 287 -16.02 10.05 -18.24
C PRO A 287 -15.37 8.87 -17.53
N VAL A 288 -15.65 8.72 -16.22
CA VAL A 288 -15.10 7.66 -15.37
C VAL A 288 -16.20 7.02 -14.53
N ASN A 289 -16.17 5.70 -14.37
CA ASN A 289 -17.25 4.92 -13.77
C ASN A 289 -16.93 4.40 -12.37
N ASN A 290 -15.66 4.19 -12.06
CA ASN A 290 -15.18 3.60 -10.80
C ASN A 290 -13.99 4.40 -10.24
N ILE A 291 -13.56 4.07 -9.03
CA ILE A 291 -12.47 4.77 -8.32
C ILE A 291 -11.11 4.51 -8.99
N GLU A 292 -10.89 3.33 -9.57
CA GLU A 292 -9.70 3.02 -10.38
C GLU A 292 -9.53 3.99 -11.55
N GLU A 293 -10.59 4.22 -12.33
CA GLU A 293 -10.61 5.17 -13.44
C GLU A 293 -10.49 6.62 -12.95
N LYS A 294 -11.11 6.97 -11.81
CA LYS A 294 -10.97 8.31 -11.22
C LYS A 294 -9.53 8.64 -10.84
N ARG A 295 -8.73 7.67 -10.38
CA ARG A 295 -7.30 7.89 -10.11
C ARG A 295 -6.52 8.30 -11.37
N ARG A 296 -6.99 7.93 -12.57
CA ARG A 296 -6.35 8.26 -13.86
C ARG A 296 -6.69 9.64 -14.41
N ILE A 297 -7.55 10.42 -13.74
CA ILE A 297 -7.94 11.76 -14.22
C ILE A 297 -6.72 12.68 -14.50
N PRO A 298 -5.67 12.74 -13.64
CA PRO A 298 -4.48 13.53 -13.95
C PRO A 298 -3.77 13.10 -15.26
N GLU A 299 -3.72 11.80 -15.55
CA GLU A 299 -3.20 11.27 -16.82
C GLU A 299 -4.05 11.73 -18.02
N LEU A 300 -5.38 11.68 -17.88
CA LEU A 300 -6.30 12.15 -18.93
C LEU A 300 -6.16 13.65 -19.21
N ILE A 301 -5.97 14.46 -18.16
CA ILE A 301 -5.74 15.90 -18.27
C ILE A 301 -4.42 16.18 -19.01
N ILE A 302 -3.33 15.49 -18.63
CA ILE A 302 -2.03 15.65 -19.27
C ILE A 302 -2.13 15.33 -20.76
N ARG A 303 -2.70 14.17 -21.13
CA ARG A 303 -2.87 13.78 -22.53
C ARG A 303 -3.63 14.82 -23.34
N HIS A 304 -4.80 15.22 -22.85
CA HIS A 304 -5.63 16.23 -23.51
C HIS A 304 -4.90 17.56 -23.72
N LEU A 305 -4.25 18.08 -22.68
CA LEU A 305 -3.60 19.39 -22.74
C LEU A 305 -2.35 19.39 -23.61
N LEU A 306 -1.55 18.33 -23.55
CA LEU A 306 -0.37 18.21 -24.39
C LEU A 306 -0.72 17.99 -25.87
N GLN A 307 -1.78 17.23 -26.16
CA GLN A 307 -2.30 17.11 -27.51
C GLN A 307 -2.81 18.46 -28.04
N LEU A 308 -3.59 19.20 -27.25
CA LEU A 308 -4.22 20.45 -27.68
C LEU A 308 -3.22 21.60 -27.82
N HIS A 309 -2.35 21.81 -26.83
CA HIS A 309 -1.46 22.96 -26.76
C HIS A 309 -0.06 22.70 -27.32
N ALA A 310 0.41 21.44 -27.31
CA ALA A 310 1.76 21.09 -27.71
C ALA A 310 1.87 20.14 -28.93
N ASP A 311 0.76 19.66 -29.50
CA ASP A 311 0.75 18.66 -30.60
C ASP A 311 1.50 17.36 -30.27
N ILE A 312 1.56 16.99 -28.99
CA ILE A 312 2.14 15.72 -28.54
C ILE A 312 1.05 14.65 -28.60
N PRO A 313 1.25 13.55 -29.35
CA PRO A 313 0.24 12.51 -29.48
C PRO A 313 0.06 11.72 -28.19
N ASP A 314 -1.13 11.17 -27.98
CA ASP A 314 -1.44 10.30 -26.83
C ASP A 314 -0.50 9.09 -26.73
N SER A 315 -0.01 8.56 -27.86
CA SER A 315 0.95 7.45 -27.93
C SER A 315 2.32 7.80 -27.35
N ALA A 316 2.70 9.08 -27.35
CA ALA A 316 3.98 9.54 -26.79
C ALA A 316 3.94 9.68 -25.27
N ILE A 317 2.79 9.48 -24.62
CA ILE A 317 2.57 9.74 -23.20
C ILE A 317 2.21 8.46 -22.45
N THR A 318 3.16 7.97 -21.66
CA THR A 318 2.97 6.80 -20.80
C THR A 318 3.01 7.21 -19.34
N CYS A 319 1.89 7.06 -18.61
CA CYS A 319 1.82 7.35 -17.18
C CYS A 319 1.83 6.05 -16.38
N THR A 320 2.71 5.98 -15.38
CA THR A 320 2.92 4.76 -14.60
C THR A 320 2.08 4.71 -13.32
N GLY A 321 1.29 5.74 -12.98
CA GLY A 321 0.69 5.92 -11.66
C GLY A 321 -0.21 4.80 -11.10
N ASN A 322 -0.80 3.97 -11.96
CA ASN A 322 -1.81 2.96 -11.59
C ASN A 322 -1.52 1.56 -12.18
N LEU A 323 -0.26 1.25 -12.56
CA LEU A 323 0.05 0.00 -13.26
C LEU A 323 -0.29 -1.25 -12.43
N LEU A 324 -0.22 -1.14 -11.11
CA LEU A 324 -0.46 -2.24 -10.17
C LEU A 324 -1.94 -2.49 -9.87
N ASP A 325 -2.86 -1.61 -10.25
CA ASP A 325 -4.30 -1.77 -9.93
C ASP A 325 -4.86 -3.08 -10.53
N CYS A 326 -4.29 -3.56 -11.64
CA CYS A 326 -4.70 -4.78 -12.31
C CYS A 326 -4.60 -6.06 -11.45
N VAL A 327 -3.75 -6.08 -10.41
CA VAL A 327 -3.58 -7.26 -9.52
C VAL A 327 -4.73 -7.43 -8.53
N LEU A 328 -5.60 -6.41 -8.41
CA LEU A 328 -6.78 -6.40 -7.54
C LEU A 328 -8.10 -6.63 -8.31
N ASN A 329 -8.04 -6.78 -9.63
CA ASN A 329 -9.22 -7.01 -10.46
C ASN A 329 -9.71 -8.47 -10.35
N ARG A 330 -11.01 -8.70 -10.58
CA ARG A 330 -11.65 -10.05 -10.62
C ARG A 330 -12.15 -10.46 -12.02
N GLY A 331 -11.71 -9.75 -13.06
CA GLY A 331 -11.95 -10.05 -14.49
C GLY A 331 -13.36 -9.75 -15.03
N LYS A 332 -14.44 -9.94 -14.25
CA LYS A 332 -15.84 -9.72 -14.72
C LYS A 332 -16.29 -8.25 -14.72
N LYS A 333 -15.78 -7.45 -13.78
CA LYS A 333 -16.03 -6.00 -13.66
C LYS A 333 -14.68 -5.34 -13.44
N SER A 334 -14.40 -4.25 -14.16
CA SER A 334 -13.25 -3.39 -13.89
C SER A 334 -13.43 -2.71 -12.53
N GLY A 335 -12.33 -2.47 -11.83
CA GLY A 335 -12.33 -1.83 -10.53
C GLY A 335 -11.49 -2.59 -9.51
N THR A 336 -10.76 -1.81 -8.73
CA THR A 336 -9.98 -2.25 -7.57
C THR A 336 -10.84 -2.64 -6.37
N GLY A 337 -12.18 -2.67 -6.43
CA GLY A 337 -13.05 -3.19 -5.36
C GLY A 337 -13.37 -2.22 -4.21
N GLU A 338 -12.94 -0.95 -4.28
CA GLU A 338 -13.25 0.06 -3.26
C GLU A 338 -14.76 0.34 -3.13
N GLU A 339 -15.52 0.27 -4.22
CA GLU A 339 -16.98 0.37 -4.20
C GLU A 339 -17.62 -0.79 -3.43
N SER A 340 -17.01 -1.98 -3.52
CA SER A 340 -17.47 -3.16 -2.77
C SER A 340 -17.18 -2.99 -1.27
N ILE A 341 -16.03 -2.40 -0.91
CA ILE A 341 -15.70 -2.02 0.47
C ILE A 341 -16.74 -1.03 1.02
N ALA A 342 -17.04 0.03 0.27
CA ALA A 342 -18.04 1.01 0.69
C ALA A 342 -19.43 0.37 0.89
N SER A 343 -19.83 -0.53 -0.02
CA SER A 343 -21.11 -1.24 0.06
C SER A 343 -21.21 -2.17 1.29
N VAL A 344 -20.15 -2.94 1.60
CA VAL A 344 -20.16 -3.84 2.76
C VAL A 344 -20.12 -3.06 4.08
N ILE A 345 -19.38 -1.95 4.15
CA ILE A 345 -19.36 -1.06 5.32
C ILE A 345 -20.75 -0.45 5.56
N GLN A 346 -21.42 0.03 4.51
CA GLN A 346 -22.78 0.56 4.62
C GLN A 346 -23.77 -0.51 5.12
N SER A 347 -23.65 -1.75 4.63
CA SER A 347 -24.49 -2.86 5.08
C SER A 347 -24.19 -3.26 6.54
N TYR A 348 -22.91 -3.23 6.94
CA TYR A 348 -22.46 -3.44 8.32
C TYR A 348 -23.00 -2.37 9.27
N ASP A 349 -22.90 -1.08 8.91
CA ASP A 349 -23.38 0.03 9.76
C ASP A 349 -24.88 -0.09 10.03
N ASP A 350 -25.65 -0.53 9.03
CA ASP A 350 -27.07 -0.81 9.19
C ASP A 350 -27.36 -2.03 10.07
N LEU A 351 -26.59 -3.12 9.92
CA LEU A 351 -26.69 -4.26 10.83
C LEU A 351 -26.31 -3.86 12.27
N SER A 352 -25.27 -3.06 12.44
CA SER A 352 -24.81 -2.56 13.74
C SER A 352 -25.92 -1.78 14.44
N ARG A 353 -26.58 -0.85 13.74
CA ARG A 353 -27.76 -0.14 14.28
C ARG A 353 -28.88 -1.09 14.70
N LYS A 354 -29.20 -2.08 13.86
CA LYS A 354 -30.24 -3.09 14.17
C LYS A 354 -29.91 -3.89 15.43
N LEU A 355 -28.66 -4.35 15.56
CA LEU A 355 -28.17 -5.05 16.75
C LEU A 355 -28.31 -4.19 18.01
N TRP A 356 -27.96 -2.91 17.93
CA TRP A 356 -28.12 -1.95 19.04
C TRP A 356 -29.58 -1.72 19.45
N THR A 357 -30.53 -1.81 18.52
CA THR A 357 -31.95 -1.57 18.77
C THR A 357 -32.74 -2.83 19.14
N LEU A 358 -32.09 -3.99 19.27
CA LEU A 358 -32.78 -5.24 19.60
C LEU A 358 -33.43 -5.15 20.99
N ALA A 359 -34.76 -5.24 21.00
CA ALA A 359 -35.52 -5.39 22.24
C ALA A 359 -35.49 -6.85 22.72
N ASP A 360 -35.72 -7.08 24.01
CA ASP A 360 -35.90 -8.41 24.63
C ASP A 360 -34.67 -9.34 24.59
N MET A 361 -33.48 -8.78 24.45
CA MET A 361 -32.24 -9.47 24.77
C MET A 361 -32.07 -9.61 26.30
N PRO A 362 -31.68 -10.78 26.84
CA PRO A 362 -31.54 -10.96 28.29
C PRO A 362 -30.46 -10.09 28.94
N LEU A 363 -29.49 -9.64 28.15
CA LEU A 363 -28.47 -8.66 28.49
C LEU A 363 -28.35 -7.67 27.34
N ALA A 364 -28.32 -6.38 27.65
CA ALA A 364 -28.18 -5.35 26.63
C ALA A 364 -26.82 -5.47 25.90
N ILE A 365 -26.82 -5.15 24.60
CA ILE A 365 -25.59 -5.05 23.81
C ILE A 365 -24.93 -3.70 24.13
N THR A 366 -23.66 -3.71 24.51
CA THR A 366 -22.87 -2.52 24.88
C THR A 366 -21.86 -2.11 23.82
N SER A 367 -21.48 -3.02 22.93
CA SER A 367 -20.66 -2.68 21.78
C SER A 367 -20.92 -3.66 20.62
N VAL A 368 -20.79 -3.13 19.40
CA VAL A 368 -20.80 -3.90 18.15
C VAL A 368 -19.58 -3.46 17.37
N GLN A 369 -18.61 -4.36 17.19
CA GLN A 369 -17.31 -4.04 16.62
C GLN A 369 -16.96 -5.00 15.48
N GLY A 370 -16.54 -4.44 14.36
CA GLY A 370 -16.06 -5.20 13.22
C GLY A 370 -14.61 -5.64 13.38
N THR A 371 -14.29 -6.85 12.92
CA THR A 371 -12.90 -7.36 12.92
C THR A 371 -12.41 -7.82 11.54
N HIS A 372 -13.32 -7.90 10.56
CA HIS A 372 -12.97 -8.29 9.20
C HIS A 372 -12.12 -7.20 8.50
N PRO A 373 -11.09 -7.57 7.72
CA PRO A 373 -10.22 -6.60 7.02
C PRO A 373 -10.98 -5.64 6.09
N ALA A 374 -12.11 -6.06 5.55
CA ALA A 374 -12.95 -5.20 4.70
C ALA A 374 -13.47 -3.97 5.46
N LEU A 375 -13.68 -4.06 6.78
CA LEU A 375 -14.17 -2.95 7.60
C LEU A 375 -13.07 -1.92 7.93
N ARG A 376 -11.80 -2.30 7.77
CA ARG A 376 -10.64 -1.39 7.80
C ARG A 376 -10.07 -1.10 6.40
N CYS A 377 -10.82 -1.44 5.35
CA CYS A 377 -10.46 -1.20 3.94
C CYS A 377 -9.20 -1.92 3.44
N THR A 378 -8.73 -2.98 4.12
CA THR A 378 -7.46 -3.68 3.79
C THR A 378 -7.64 -5.12 3.32
N ASP A 379 -8.86 -5.56 3.03
CA ASP A 379 -9.10 -6.90 2.46
C ASP A 379 -8.73 -6.92 0.98
N VAL A 380 -7.81 -7.82 0.59
CA VAL A 380 -7.26 -7.88 -0.78
C VAL A 380 -8.39 -7.94 -1.81
N PHE A 381 -9.35 -8.83 -1.57
CA PHE A 381 -10.51 -9.01 -2.42
C PHE A 381 -11.78 -8.95 -1.54
N PRO A 382 -12.35 -7.76 -1.35
CA PRO A 382 -13.45 -7.55 -0.41
C PRO A 382 -14.66 -8.46 -0.72
N PRO A 383 -15.50 -8.77 0.30
CA PRO A 383 -16.74 -9.48 0.08
C PRO A 383 -17.61 -8.71 -0.92
N VAL A 384 -18.26 -9.43 -1.81
CA VAL A 384 -19.24 -8.88 -2.75
C VAL A 384 -20.61 -9.45 -2.44
N PRO A 385 -21.71 -8.74 -2.75
CA PRO A 385 -23.04 -9.29 -2.60
C PRO A 385 -23.16 -10.59 -3.39
N VAL A 386 -23.58 -11.66 -2.71
CA VAL A 386 -23.82 -12.96 -3.34
C VAL A 386 -25.31 -13.25 -3.40
N THR A 387 -25.75 -13.85 -4.49
CA THR A 387 -27.09 -14.44 -4.60
C THR A 387 -26.91 -15.84 -5.20
N PRO A 388 -27.19 -16.90 -4.43
CA PRO A 388 -26.91 -18.26 -4.88
C PRO A 388 -27.89 -18.71 -5.97
N SER A 389 -27.39 -19.45 -6.96
CA SER A 389 -28.19 -20.08 -8.01
C SER A 389 -28.72 -21.43 -7.53
N PHE A 390 -30.03 -21.56 -7.32
CA PHE A 390 -30.64 -22.76 -6.71
C PHE A 390 -30.32 -24.07 -7.44
N TYR A 391 -30.24 -24.07 -8.78
CA TYR A 391 -29.93 -25.27 -9.57
C TYR A 391 -28.50 -25.79 -9.39
N PHE A 392 -27.63 -25.00 -8.75
CA PHE A 392 -26.24 -25.37 -8.49
C PHE A 392 -26.06 -26.11 -7.16
N PHE A 393 -27.06 -26.07 -6.27
CA PHE A 393 -26.95 -26.56 -4.90
C PHE A 393 -28.02 -27.61 -4.57
N LYS A 394 -27.76 -28.44 -3.56
CA LYS A 394 -28.78 -29.25 -2.89
C LYS A 394 -29.37 -28.43 -1.74
N ARG A 395 -30.65 -28.62 -1.42
CA ARG A 395 -31.24 -28.12 -0.17
C ARG A 395 -30.74 -28.95 1.02
N CYS A 396 -30.54 -28.30 2.15
CA CYS A 396 -30.22 -29.00 3.39
C CYS A 396 -31.42 -29.83 3.84
N GLU A 397 -31.18 -31.08 4.28
CA GLU A 397 -32.26 -31.99 4.70
C GLU A 397 -32.97 -31.50 5.97
N SER A 398 -32.28 -30.71 6.80
CA SER A 398 -32.83 -30.16 8.04
C SER A 398 -33.60 -28.85 7.85
N SER A 399 -33.42 -28.13 6.73
CA SER A 399 -34.16 -26.90 6.44
C SER A 399 -33.97 -26.47 4.99
N ASP A 400 -35.08 -26.12 4.34
CA ASP A 400 -35.14 -25.63 2.96
C ASP A 400 -34.47 -24.26 2.78
N GLU A 401 -34.20 -23.51 3.87
CA GLU A 401 -33.57 -22.19 3.84
C GLU A 401 -32.05 -22.27 3.52
N PHE A 402 -31.39 -23.42 3.74
CA PHE A 402 -29.94 -23.57 3.61
C PHE A 402 -29.53 -24.40 2.40
N LEU A 403 -28.42 -24.00 1.78
CA LEU A 403 -27.83 -24.65 0.61
C LEU A 403 -26.59 -25.46 0.95
N VAL A 404 -26.40 -26.58 0.23
CA VAL A 404 -25.27 -27.50 0.37
C VAL A 404 -24.63 -27.72 -1.01
N PRO A 405 -23.28 -27.76 -1.11
CA PRO A 405 -22.58 -28.06 -2.37
C PRO A 405 -22.96 -29.43 -2.95
N LEU A 406 -22.92 -29.54 -4.29
CA LEU A 406 -23.09 -30.80 -5.02
C LEU A 406 -21.72 -31.31 -5.50
N ALA A 407 -21.37 -32.56 -5.17
CA ALA A 407 -20.05 -33.13 -5.46
C ALA A 407 -19.66 -33.16 -6.96
N HIS A 408 -20.65 -33.28 -7.86
CA HIS A 408 -20.41 -33.30 -9.31
C HIS A 408 -20.31 -31.90 -9.96
N LYS A 409 -20.63 -30.84 -9.20
CA LYS A 409 -20.52 -29.45 -9.66
C LYS A 409 -19.16 -28.87 -9.24
N PRO A 410 -18.65 -27.82 -9.93
CA PRO A 410 -17.50 -27.08 -9.46
C PRO A 410 -17.71 -26.56 -8.01
N THR A 411 -16.62 -26.32 -7.29
CA THR A 411 -16.74 -25.74 -5.94
C THR A 411 -17.44 -24.38 -6.01
N PRO A 412 -18.42 -24.11 -5.12
CA PRO A 412 -19.11 -22.82 -5.04
C PRO A 412 -18.13 -21.66 -4.86
N ALA A 413 -18.58 -20.45 -5.19
CA ALA A 413 -17.79 -19.26 -4.96
C ALA A 413 -17.58 -19.07 -3.45
N TYR A 414 -16.38 -18.64 -3.07
CA TYR A 414 -16.08 -18.40 -1.66
C TYR A 414 -16.90 -17.22 -1.13
N VAL A 415 -17.70 -17.46 -0.10
CA VAL A 415 -18.47 -16.43 0.61
C VAL A 415 -17.78 -16.15 1.94
N SER A 416 -17.01 -15.07 2.00
CA SER A 416 -16.31 -14.64 3.21
C SER A 416 -17.29 -14.03 4.21
N PRO A 417 -17.42 -14.59 5.43
CA PRO A 417 -18.26 -14.00 6.46
C PRO A 417 -17.57 -12.77 7.09
N VAL A 418 -18.25 -11.63 7.10
CA VAL A 418 -17.79 -10.41 7.77
C VAL A 418 -17.96 -10.58 9.28
N ARG A 419 -16.85 -10.78 9.99
CA ARG A 419 -16.84 -10.99 11.44
C ARG A 419 -17.21 -9.73 12.22
N VAL A 420 -18.11 -9.88 13.18
CA VAL A 420 -18.64 -8.85 14.08
C VAL A 420 -18.66 -9.38 15.51
N ILE A 421 -18.09 -8.62 16.44
CA ILE A 421 -18.04 -8.93 17.86
C ILE A 421 -19.08 -8.08 18.59
N CYS A 422 -19.94 -8.74 19.37
CA CYS A 422 -20.95 -8.09 20.21
C CYS A 422 -20.60 -8.27 21.69
N HIS A 423 -20.32 -7.17 22.39
CA HIS A 423 -20.17 -7.21 23.84
C HIS A 423 -21.52 -7.02 24.53
N LEU A 424 -21.80 -7.87 25.51
CA LEU A 424 -22.97 -7.75 26.37
C LEU A 424 -22.63 -6.95 27.62
N GLU A 425 -23.64 -6.36 28.26
CA GLU A 425 -23.50 -5.68 29.54
C GLU A 425 -22.93 -6.60 30.64
N GLY A 426 -22.30 -5.98 31.63
CA GLY A 426 -21.76 -6.71 32.77
C GLY A 426 -22.87 -7.38 33.58
N SER A 427 -22.69 -8.66 33.91
CA SER A 427 -23.62 -9.40 34.78
C SER A 427 -22.86 -10.25 35.80
N GLY A 428 -23.35 -10.28 37.04
CA GLY A 428 -22.84 -11.20 38.07
C GLY A 428 -23.33 -12.64 37.88
N LYS A 429 -24.27 -12.87 36.95
CA LYS A 429 -24.89 -14.18 36.71
C LYS A 429 -24.12 -15.07 35.72
N TRP A 430 -23.00 -14.58 35.19
CA TRP A 430 -22.14 -15.41 34.34
C TRP A 430 -21.55 -16.57 35.17
N PRO A 431 -21.58 -17.81 34.67
CA PRO A 431 -21.02 -18.95 35.37
C PRO A 431 -19.49 -18.87 35.42
N SER A 432 -18.89 -19.51 36.43
CA SER A 432 -17.43 -19.64 36.55
C SER A 432 -16.84 -20.81 35.74
N ASP A 433 -17.66 -21.79 35.36
CA ASP A 433 -17.22 -22.94 34.57
C ASP A 433 -17.08 -22.60 33.07
N LYS A 434 -15.96 -23.01 32.48
CA LYS A 434 -15.61 -22.75 31.07
C LYS A 434 -16.64 -23.34 30.10
N ARG A 435 -17.16 -24.55 30.39
CA ARG A 435 -18.18 -25.19 29.52
C ARG A 435 -19.52 -24.51 29.65
N ALA A 436 -19.91 -24.11 30.86
CA ALA A 436 -21.13 -23.35 31.12
C ALA A 436 -21.11 -21.98 30.41
N ILE A 437 -19.98 -21.26 30.41
CA ILE A 437 -19.83 -19.99 29.67
C ILE A 437 -20.11 -20.21 28.17
N ARG A 438 -19.51 -21.25 27.57
CA ARG A 438 -19.73 -21.56 26.14
C ARG A 438 -21.19 -21.89 25.82
N LYS A 439 -21.85 -22.69 26.67
CA LYS A 439 -23.27 -23.01 26.51
C LYS A 439 -24.16 -21.77 26.66
N LEU A 440 -23.84 -20.88 27.59
CA LEU A 440 -24.57 -19.63 27.78
C LEU A 440 -24.38 -18.69 26.58
N LYS A 441 -23.17 -18.58 26.04
CA LYS A 441 -22.93 -17.85 24.77
C LYS A 441 -23.78 -18.41 23.64
N ALA A 442 -23.82 -19.74 23.47
CA ALA A 442 -24.67 -20.39 22.49
C ALA A 442 -26.16 -20.07 22.69
N ALA A 443 -26.64 -19.98 23.94
CA ALA A 443 -28.01 -19.56 24.23
C ALA A 443 -28.27 -18.10 23.82
N PHE A 444 -27.31 -17.19 24.05
CA PHE A 444 -27.39 -15.82 23.52
C PHE A 444 -27.38 -15.79 22.00
N HIS A 445 -26.60 -16.64 21.33
CA HIS A 445 -26.61 -16.74 19.87
C HIS A 445 -27.97 -17.21 19.32
N ILE A 446 -28.63 -18.18 19.96
CA ILE A 446 -29.99 -18.62 19.61
C ILE A 446 -30.97 -17.44 19.74
N ARG A 447 -30.98 -16.79 20.90
CA ARG A 447 -31.89 -15.65 21.16
C ARG A 447 -31.65 -14.50 20.20
N LEU A 448 -30.39 -14.19 19.90
CA LEU A 448 -30.01 -13.15 18.95
C LEU A 448 -30.59 -13.44 17.55
N ALA A 449 -30.49 -14.68 17.08
CA ALA A 449 -30.99 -15.07 15.77
C ALA A 449 -32.52 -15.03 15.67
N GLU A 450 -33.23 -15.45 16.74
CA GLU A 450 -34.68 -15.33 16.84
C GLU A 450 -35.11 -13.87 16.71
N LEU A 451 -34.51 -12.97 17.50
CA LEU A 451 -34.86 -11.54 17.50
C LEU A 451 -34.55 -10.86 16.16
N LEU A 452 -33.41 -11.18 15.54
CA LEU A 452 -33.07 -10.68 14.20
C LEU A 452 -34.07 -11.14 13.13
N LYS A 453 -34.61 -12.37 13.27
CA LYS A 453 -35.65 -12.90 12.37
C LYS A 453 -37.00 -12.22 12.64
N GLU A 454 -37.41 -12.11 13.90
CA GLU A 454 -38.70 -11.54 14.33
C GLU A 454 -38.82 -10.04 14.10
N GLN A 455 -37.82 -9.25 14.52
CA GLN A 455 -37.88 -7.79 14.53
C GLN A 455 -37.38 -7.17 13.20
N HIS A 456 -36.53 -7.87 12.46
CA HIS A 456 -35.88 -7.33 11.26
C HIS A 456 -35.99 -8.22 10.01
N GLY A 457 -36.61 -9.39 10.10
CA GLY A 457 -36.82 -10.28 8.94
C GLY A 457 -35.53 -10.83 8.33
N LEU A 458 -34.43 -10.89 9.10
CA LEU A 458 -33.14 -11.35 8.61
C LEU A 458 -33.02 -12.88 8.71
N MET A 459 -32.41 -13.50 7.70
CA MET A 459 -32.11 -14.93 7.72
C MET A 459 -30.85 -15.18 8.55
N CYS A 460 -30.94 -16.12 9.48
CA CYS A 460 -29.86 -16.40 10.43
C CYS A 460 -29.54 -17.91 10.47
N ARG A 461 -28.26 -18.24 10.60
CA ARG A 461 -27.78 -19.60 10.89
C ARG A 461 -27.05 -19.59 12.22
N VAL A 462 -27.53 -20.35 13.19
CA VAL A 462 -26.95 -20.41 14.53
C VAL A 462 -25.97 -21.56 14.65
N THR A 463 -24.82 -21.29 15.29
CA THR A 463 -23.87 -22.30 15.76
C THR A 463 -23.52 -22.02 17.23
N PRO A 464 -22.89 -22.96 17.96
CA PRO A 464 -22.47 -22.71 19.34
C PRO A 464 -21.46 -21.56 19.52
N GLY A 465 -20.76 -21.16 18.45
CA GLY A 465 -19.73 -20.11 18.50
C GLY A 465 -20.19 -18.75 17.97
N HIS A 466 -21.18 -18.71 17.09
CA HIS A 466 -21.59 -17.51 16.36
C HIS A 466 -22.97 -17.66 15.70
N VAL A 467 -23.52 -16.53 15.25
CA VAL A 467 -24.67 -16.44 14.35
C VAL A 467 -24.21 -15.88 13.02
N ASP A 468 -24.41 -16.62 11.92
CA ASP A 468 -24.23 -16.05 10.58
C ASP A 468 -25.55 -15.40 10.14
N VAL A 469 -25.52 -14.13 9.75
CA VAL A 469 -26.67 -13.30 9.36
C VAL A 469 -26.55 -12.92 7.89
N TYR A 470 -27.54 -13.27 7.07
CA TYR A 470 -27.56 -12.93 5.65
C TYR A 470 -28.35 -11.64 5.40
N LYS A 471 -27.66 -10.61 4.89
CA LYS A 471 -28.19 -9.25 4.71
C LYS A 471 -27.59 -8.58 3.49
N ASP A 472 -28.43 -8.03 2.61
CA ASP A 472 -28.03 -7.33 1.38
C ASP A 472 -27.12 -8.16 0.43
N GLY A 473 -27.19 -9.48 0.51
CA GLY A 473 -26.28 -10.38 -0.22
C GLY A 473 -24.94 -10.66 0.50
N TYR A 474 -24.68 -10.04 1.65
CA TYR A 474 -23.51 -10.32 2.49
C TYR A 474 -23.87 -11.29 3.61
N VAL A 475 -22.85 -11.96 4.15
CA VAL A 475 -22.97 -12.75 5.37
C VAL A 475 -22.14 -12.11 6.47
N PHE A 476 -22.78 -11.81 7.60
CA PHE A 476 -22.12 -11.29 8.79
C PHE A 476 -22.06 -12.36 9.86
N ARG A 477 -20.87 -12.67 10.38
CA ARG A 477 -20.67 -13.63 11.46
C ARG A 477 -20.62 -12.89 12.78
N VAL A 478 -21.72 -12.92 13.52
CA VAL A 478 -21.89 -12.23 14.81
C VAL A 478 -21.51 -13.15 15.95
N GLN A 479 -20.52 -12.76 16.74
CA GLN A 479 -20.02 -13.48 17.90
C GLN A 479 -20.24 -12.67 19.17
N VAL A 480 -20.94 -13.25 20.13
CA VAL A 480 -21.03 -12.71 21.49
C VAL A 480 -19.66 -12.85 22.17
N ALA A 481 -19.15 -11.75 22.73
CA ALA A 481 -17.94 -11.72 23.54
C ALA A 481 -18.26 -11.41 25.00
N TYR A 482 -17.51 -12.06 25.90
CA TYR A 482 -17.61 -11.85 27.33
C TYR A 482 -16.26 -11.43 27.90
N HIS A 483 -16.20 -10.26 28.52
CA HIS A 483 -14.96 -9.60 28.93
C HIS A 483 -14.10 -10.40 29.94
N ARG A 484 -14.70 -11.28 30.76
CA ARG A 484 -13.94 -12.12 31.72
C ARG A 484 -13.60 -13.51 31.19
N GLU A 485 -13.98 -13.86 29.96
CA GLU A 485 -13.76 -15.20 29.43
C GLU A 485 -12.28 -15.55 29.37
N ALA A 486 -11.42 -14.63 28.93
CA ALA A 486 -9.97 -14.83 28.92
C ALA A 486 -9.40 -15.06 30.33
N ALA A 487 -9.85 -14.28 31.32
CA ALA A 487 -9.45 -14.46 32.72
C ALA A 487 -9.83 -15.85 33.25
N PHE A 488 -11.06 -16.30 33.01
CA PHE A 488 -11.48 -17.65 33.39
C PHE A 488 -10.69 -18.74 32.64
N ILE A 489 -10.32 -18.54 31.38
CA ILE A 489 -9.48 -19.50 30.65
C ILE A 489 -8.11 -19.66 31.30
N ARG A 490 -7.52 -18.56 31.82
CA ARG A 490 -6.24 -18.58 32.55
C ARG A 490 -6.33 -19.22 33.94
N GLU A 491 -7.51 -19.24 34.55
CA GLU A 491 -7.69 -19.93 35.84
C GLU A 491 -7.52 -21.44 35.67
N VAL A 492 -6.58 -22.00 36.44
CA VAL A 492 -6.30 -23.42 36.62
C VAL A 492 -6.44 -23.73 38.10
N ILE A 493 -7.19 -24.79 38.44
CA ILE A 493 -7.34 -25.26 39.81
C ILE A 493 -6.31 -26.38 40.01
N ALA A 494 -5.35 -26.17 40.93
CA ALA A 494 -4.37 -27.16 41.33
C ALA A 494 -5.03 -28.32 42.11
N GLU A 495 -4.33 -29.45 42.25
CA GLU A 495 -4.86 -30.66 42.92
C GLU A 495 -5.21 -30.43 44.41
N ASP A 496 -4.63 -29.40 45.04
CA ASP A 496 -4.90 -28.96 46.41
C ASP A 496 -6.09 -27.97 46.53
N GLY A 497 -6.71 -27.61 45.40
CA GLY A 497 -7.80 -26.64 45.34
C GLY A 497 -7.36 -25.17 45.22
N MET A 498 -6.06 -24.86 45.15
CA MET A 498 -5.58 -23.49 44.89
C MET A 498 -5.88 -23.07 43.44
N ARG A 499 -6.35 -21.82 43.28
CA ARG A 499 -6.54 -21.21 41.96
C ARG A 499 -5.24 -20.54 41.53
N MET A 500 -4.62 -21.08 40.49
CA MET A 500 -3.46 -20.49 39.82
C MET A 500 -3.89 -19.83 38.51
N SER A 501 -3.32 -18.67 38.20
CA SER A 501 -3.48 -18.05 36.88
C SER A 501 -2.29 -18.46 36.04
N MET A 502 -2.51 -19.31 35.02
CA MET A 502 -1.49 -19.71 34.07
C MET A 502 -1.85 -19.13 32.71
N ASP A 503 -0.89 -18.49 32.04
CA ASP A 503 -1.15 -17.95 30.72
C ASP A 503 -1.40 -19.08 29.72
N SER A 504 -2.30 -18.84 28.77
CA SER A 504 -2.77 -19.87 27.85
C SER A 504 -2.91 -19.28 26.46
N GLU A 505 -2.38 -19.97 25.46
CA GLU A 505 -2.53 -19.61 24.04
C GLU A 505 -4.00 -19.34 23.66
N LYS A 506 -4.93 -20.13 24.21
CA LYS A 506 -6.36 -19.96 23.96
C LYS A 506 -6.94 -18.68 24.58
N ALA A 507 -6.41 -18.25 25.73
CA ALA A 507 -6.81 -16.99 26.35
C ALA A 507 -6.26 -15.80 25.56
N PHE A 508 -4.99 -15.88 25.19
CA PHE A 508 -4.32 -14.86 24.37
C PHE A 508 -5.02 -14.68 23.02
N GLN A 509 -5.30 -15.77 22.29
CA GLN A 509 -6.02 -15.71 21.01
C GLN A 509 -7.41 -15.07 21.15
N LEU A 510 -8.12 -15.35 22.26
CA LEU A 510 -9.42 -14.74 22.51
C LEU A 510 -9.32 -13.23 22.75
N GLU A 511 -8.33 -12.77 23.51
CA GLU A 511 -8.08 -11.33 23.70
C GLU A 511 -7.66 -10.65 22.40
N LEU A 512 -6.83 -11.31 21.61
CA LEU A 512 -6.41 -10.83 20.30
C LEU A 512 -7.63 -10.63 19.39
N GLU A 513 -8.56 -11.58 19.36
CA GLU A 513 -9.78 -11.51 18.55
C GLU A 513 -10.84 -10.53 19.06
N THR A 514 -10.99 -10.38 20.38
CA THR A 514 -12.10 -9.63 20.99
C THR A 514 -11.71 -8.25 21.54
N ILE A 515 -10.42 -7.96 21.66
CA ILE A 515 -9.92 -6.69 22.22
C ILE A 515 -8.96 -6.01 21.23
N HIS A 516 -7.86 -6.68 20.85
CA HIS A 516 -6.82 -6.05 20.04
C HIS A 516 -7.25 -5.84 18.57
N LEU A 517 -7.87 -6.84 17.94
CA LEU A 517 -8.31 -6.76 16.55
C LEU A 517 -9.42 -5.73 16.32
N PRO A 518 -10.46 -5.62 17.19
CA PRO A 518 -11.44 -4.54 17.09
C PRO A 518 -10.82 -3.14 17.17
N TYR A 519 -9.90 -2.92 18.12
CA TYR A 519 -9.19 -1.64 18.26
C TYR A 519 -8.34 -1.32 17.03
N LEU A 520 -7.58 -2.31 16.54
CA LEU A 520 -6.78 -2.13 15.33
C LEU A 520 -7.67 -1.82 14.12
N THR A 521 -8.82 -2.50 13.99
CA THR A 521 -9.76 -2.30 12.89
C THR A 521 -10.35 -0.90 12.88
N SER A 522 -10.84 -0.40 14.02
CA SER A 522 -11.38 0.96 14.10
C SER A 522 -10.31 2.03 13.86
N THR A 523 -9.11 1.81 14.39
CA THR A 523 -7.98 2.75 14.24
C THR A 523 -7.49 2.83 12.78
N LEU A 524 -7.32 1.69 12.11
CA LEU A 524 -6.94 1.65 10.70
C LEU A 524 -8.04 2.19 9.79
N HIS A 525 -9.31 1.94 10.11
CA HIS A 525 -10.42 2.55 9.40
C HIS A 525 -10.35 4.09 9.48
N GLY A 526 -10.15 4.64 10.68
CA GLY A 526 -9.96 6.09 10.86
C GLY A 526 -8.75 6.63 10.08
N LEU A 527 -7.65 5.87 10.06
CA LEU A 527 -6.45 6.24 9.30
C LEU A 527 -6.70 6.23 7.79
N HIS A 528 -7.48 5.28 7.27
CA HIS A 528 -7.89 5.25 5.86
C HIS A 528 -8.76 6.45 5.47
N GLN A 529 -9.64 6.93 6.35
CA GLN A 529 -10.41 8.16 6.10
C GLN A 529 -9.50 9.38 5.94
N ARG A 530 -8.37 9.42 6.67
CA ARG A 530 -7.34 10.47 6.53
C ARG A 530 -6.47 10.27 5.29
N PHE A 531 -6.14 9.01 4.96
CA PHE A 531 -5.26 8.63 3.86
C PHE A 531 -5.93 7.57 2.96
N PRO A 532 -6.70 7.98 1.94
CA PRO A 532 -7.46 7.05 1.10
C PRO A 532 -6.61 5.98 0.41
N ALA A 533 -5.35 6.29 0.07
CA ALA A 533 -4.43 5.35 -0.56
C ALA A 533 -3.98 4.19 0.34
N LEU A 534 -4.14 4.30 1.68
CA LEU A 534 -3.66 3.30 2.64
C LEU A 534 -4.28 1.92 2.42
N GLY A 535 -5.60 1.89 2.23
CA GLY A 535 -6.34 0.64 2.09
C GLY A 535 -5.87 -0.17 0.89
N VAL A 536 -5.83 0.48 -0.28
CA VAL A 536 -5.36 -0.15 -1.53
C VAL A 536 -3.86 -0.49 -1.46
N THR A 537 -3.03 0.35 -0.83
CA THR A 537 -1.61 0.04 -0.59
C THR A 537 -1.45 -1.27 0.18
N SER A 538 -2.18 -1.44 1.28
CA SER A 538 -2.14 -2.68 2.07
C SER A 538 -2.62 -3.88 1.26
N ARG A 539 -3.68 -3.70 0.46
CA ARG A 539 -4.21 -4.77 -0.39
C ARG A 539 -3.19 -5.24 -1.43
N ILE A 540 -2.46 -4.33 -2.06
CA ILE A 540 -1.37 -4.69 -3.01
C ILE A 540 -0.24 -5.40 -2.24
N ALA A 541 0.17 -4.89 -1.07
CA ALA A 541 1.22 -5.50 -0.25
C ALA A 541 0.87 -6.93 0.19
N LYS A 542 -0.36 -7.15 0.69
CA LYS A 542 -0.89 -8.47 1.04
C LYS A 542 -1.02 -9.38 -0.18
N ARG A 543 -1.49 -8.85 -1.32
CA ARG A 543 -1.55 -9.61 -2.58
C ARG A 543 -0.17 -10.11 -2.98
N TRP A 544 0.85 -9.25 -2.89
CA TRP A 544 2.23 -9.58 -3.21
C TRP A 544 2.79 -10.67 -2.28
N ILE A 545 2.60 -10.54 -0.96
CA ILE A 545 3.01 -11.55 0.02
C ILE A 545 2.34 -12.90 -0.25
N SER A 546 1.03 -12.88 -0.50
CA SER A 546 0.27 -14.10 -0.77
C SER A 546 0.67 -14.76 -2.10
N ALA A 547 0.89 -13.95 -3.14
CA ALA A 547 1.37 -14.44 -4.43
C ALA A 547 2.77 -15.06 -4.34
N HIS A 548 3.62 -14.57 -3.43
CA HIS A 548 4.90 -15.19 -3.07
C HIS A 548 4.77 -16.40 -2.13
N LEU A 549 3.55 -16.89 -1.91
CA LEU A 549 3.21 -18.05 -1.08
C LEU A 549 3.54 -17.87 0.41
N LEU A 550 3.62 -16.63 0.90
CA LEU A 550 4.01 -16.28 2.28
C LEU A 550 2.85 -15.83 3.18
N ALA A 551 1.60 -15.89 2.71
CA ALA A 551 0.43 -15.41 3.45
C ALA A 551 0.28 -16.02 4.86
N ASP A 552 0.58 -17.30 5.03
CA ASP A 552 0.47 -17.97 6.35
C ASP A 552 1.65 -17.71 7.29
N SER A 553 2.68 -17.02 6.80
CA SER A 553 3.88 -16.70 7.56
C SER A 553 3.91 -15.25 8.05
N ILE A 554 3.05 -14.37 7.51
CA ILE A 554 2.96 -12.97 7.87
C ILE A 554 1.49 -12.62 8.01
N SER A 555 1.06 -12.20 9.20
CA SER A 555 -0.33 -11.83 9.45
C SER A 555 -0.74 -10.60 8.65
N ASP A 556 -2.01 -10.56 8.26
CA ASP A 556 -2.63 -9.40 7.60
C ASP A 556 -2.43 -8.11 8.42
N GLU A 557 -2.54 -8.22 9.74
CA GLU A 557 -2.37 -7.12 10.68
C GLU A 557 -0.91 -6.62 10.75
N CYS A 558 0.08 -7.52 10.64
CA CYS A 558 1.48 -7.12 10.51
C CYS A 558 1.68 -6.28 9.24
N VAL A 559 1.12 -6.70 8.10
CA VAL A 559 1.22 -5.95 6.83
C VAL A 559 0.51 -4.60 6.94
N ASP A 560 -0.69 -4.58 7.52
CA ASP A 560 -1.47 -3.36 7.75
C ASP A 560 -0.68 -2.35 8.61
N LEU A 561 0.02 -2.81 9.64
CA LEU A 561 0.85 -1.98 10.52
C LEU A 561 2.11 -1.44 9.83
N LEU A 562 2.80 -2.28 9.06
CA LEU A 562 3.95 -1.85 8.25
C LEU A 562 3.55 -0.81 7.21
N VAL A 563 2.38 -0.96 6.60
CA VAL A 563 1.84 0.05 5.69
C VAL A 563 1.45 1.31 6.45
N ALA A 564 0.76 1.21 7.60
CA ALA A 564 0.40 2.37 8.42
C ALA A 564 1.62 3.20 8.82
N HIS A 565 2.76 2.57 9.12
CA HIS A 565 4.03 3.25 9.39
C HIS A 565 4.44 4.20 8.25
N LEU A 566 4.28 3.79 6.98
CA LEU A 566 4.63 4.63 5.82
C LEU A 566 3.81 5.92 5.69
N PHE A 567 2.61 5.94 6.26
CA PHE A 567 1.71 7.11 6.23
C PHE A 567 1.86 7.98 7.48
N LEU A 568 2.15 7.38 8.63
CA LEU A 568 2.32 8.07 9.90
C LEU A 568 3.72 8.64 10.10
N GLN A 569 4.75 7.97 9.54
CA GLN A 569 6.16 8.36 9.60
C GLN A 569 6.76 8.32 8.18
N PRO A 570 6.33 9.20 7.27
CA PRO A 570 6.73 9.15 5.86
C PRO A 570 8.15 9.69 5.60
N GLU A 571 8.84 10.26 6.58
CA GLU A 571 10.11 10.96 6.42
C GLU A 571 11.19 10.07 5.77
N PRO A 572 12.02 10.60 4.84
CA PRO A 572 12.12 11.99 4.36
C PRO A 572 11.13 12.35 3.23
N PHE A 573 10.16 11.49 2.96
CA PHE A 573 9.10 11.72 1.99
C PHE A 573 7.86 12.33 2.66
N THR A 574 6.80 12.55 1.87
CA THR A 574 5.46 12.86 2.34
C THR A 574 4.58 11.61 2.35
N ALA A 575 3.47 11.60 3.09
CA ALA A 575 2.54 10.47 3.06
C ALA A 575 2.11 10.15 1.60
N PRO A 576 2.13 8.88 1.16
CA PRO A 576 1.72 8.51 -0.19
C PRO A 576 0.26 8.91 -0.47
N SER A 577 -0.02 9.45 -1.65
CA SER A 577 -1.38 9.74 -2.11
C SER A 577 -1.86 8.75 -3.18
N SER A 578 -0.96 7.94 -3.74
CA SER A 578 -1.28 6.84 -4.66
C SER A 578 -0.94 5.46 -4.07
N PRO A 579 -1.73 4.41 -4.38
CA PRO A 579 -1.46 3.06 -3.90
C PRO A 579 -0.13 2.48 -4.41
N GLN A 580 0.23 2.79 -5.66
CA GLN A 580 1.46 2.31 -6.27
C GLN A 580 2.70 2.84 -5.54
N LEU A 581 2.72 4.15 -5.23
CA LEU A 581 3.83 4.74 -4.49
C LEU A 581 3.92 4.15 -3.08
N GLY A 582 2.77 3.94 -2.43
CA GLY A 582 2.70 3.28 -1.13
C GLY A 582 3.32 1.87 -1.18
N PHE A 583 2.97 1.06 -2.16
CA PHE A 583 3.51 -0.29 -2.33
C PHE A 583 5.01 -0.27 -2.66
N PHE A 584 5.44 0.67 -3.50
CA PHE A 584 6.84 0.83 -3.85
C PHE A 584 7.70 1.18 -2.63
N ARG A 585 7.18 2.03 -1.73
CA ARG A 585 7.83 2.35 -0.45
C ARG A 585 7.72 1.23 0.57
N PHE A 586 6.67 0.42 0.55
CA PHE A 586 6.57 -0.80 1.36
C PHE A 586 7.69 -1.78 1.03
N LEU A 587 7.94 -2.06 -0.25
CA LEU A 587 9.07 -2.90 -0.64
C LEU A 587 10.41 -2.28 -0.21
N SER A 588 10.55 -0.95 -0.35
CA SER A 588 11.76 -0.23 0.10
C SER A 588 11.98 -0.39 1.60
N LEU A 589 10.92 -0.25 2.41
CA LEU A 589 10.98 -0.44 3.87
C LEU A 589 11.48 -1.84 4.23
N LEU A 590 10.96 -2.89 3.55
CA LEU A 590 11.40 -4.27 3.78
C LEU A 590 12.91 -4.43 3.61
N VAL A 591 13.47 -3.80 2.57
CA VAL A 591 14.89 -3.92 2.22
C VAL A 591 15.80 -3.02 3.05
N SER A 592 15.39 -1.79 3.33
CA SER A 592 16.26 -0.80 3.96
C SER A 592 16.18 -0.74 5.48
N HIS A 593 15.12 -1.31 6.09
CA HIS A 593 14.94 -1.24 7.54
C HIS A 593 15.92 -2.17 8.28
N ASP A 594 16.53 -1.66 9.35
CA ASP A 594 17.39 -2.46 10.24
C ASP A 594 16.53 -3.24 11.25
N TRP A 595 16.00 -4.38 10.81
CA TRP A 595 15.18 -5.29 11.62
C TRP A 595 15.88 -5.81 12.88
N LYS A 596 17.22 -5.76 12.92
CA LYS A 596 17.99 -6.26 14.06
C LYS A 596 18.07 -5.21 15.17
N ASN A 597 18.40 -3.97 14.82
CA ASN A 597 18.73 -2.94 15.79
C ASN A 597 17.68 -1.83 15.94
N SER A 598 16.64 -1.81 15.10
CA SER A 598 15.60 -0.76 15.15
C SER A 598 14.18 -1.34 15.22
N PRO A 599 13.35 -0.93 16.20
CA PRO A 599 11.94 -1.28 16.25
C PRO A 599 11.13 -0.46 15.24
N ILE A 600 10.01 -1.01 14.74
CA ILE A 600 8.98 -0.22 14.06
C ILE A 600 8.01 0.30 15.11
N ILE A 601 7.73 1.60 15.11
CA ILE A 601 6.80 2.24 16.05
C ILE A 601 5.67 2.87 15.24
N VAL A 602 4.44 2.39 15.44
CA VAL A 602 3.24 2.89 14.77
C VAL A 602 2.44 3.71 15.76
N ASN A 603 2.68 5.02 15.76
CA ASN A 603 2.06 5.95 16.70
C ASN A 603 0.68 6.41 16.21
N PHE A 604 -0.36 5.61 16.47
CA PHE A 604 -1.73 6.00 16.16
C PHE A 604 -2.18 7.21 16.99
N ASN A 605 -2.83 8.17 16.34
CA ASN A 605 -3.41 9.37 16.96
C ASN A 605 -2.45 10.19 17.84
N GLU A 606 -1.14 10.03 17.68
CA GLU A 606 -0.11 10.66 18.53
C GLU A 606 -0.23 10.25 20.03
N ASP A 607 -0.78 9.05 20.30
CA ASP A 607 -0.98 8.53 21.65
C ASP A 607 0.35 8.19 22.38
N LEU A 608 1.44 7.94 21.65
CA LEU A 608 2.80 7.77 22.18
C LEU A 608 3.55 9.11 22.14
N LYS A 609 4.07 9.55 23.29
CA LYS A 609 4.91 10.74 23.40
C LYS A 609 6.39 10.39 23.22
N ASP A 610 7.25 11.38 23.04
CA ASP A 610 8.71 11.19 22.89
C ASP A 610 9.34 10.34 24.01
N ALA A 611 8.86 10.52 25.25
CA ALA A 611 9.31 9.71 26.39
C ALA A 611 8.92 8.24 26.25
N ASP A 612 7.69 7.95 25.79
CA ASP A 612 7.23 6.58 25.54
C ASP A 612 8.03 5.94 24.40
N ILE A 613 8.30 6.68 23.33
CA ILE A 613 9.10 6.22 22.18
C ILE A 613 10.52 5.85 22.63
N THR A 614 11.15 6.70 23.44
CA THR A 614 12.49 6.46 23.98
C THR A 614 12.52 5.23 24.90
N GLU A 615 11.48 5.05 25.72
CA GLU A 615 11.33 3.87 26.57
C GLU A 615 11.21 2.58 25.74
N ILE A 616 10.38 2.59 24.69
CA ILE A 616 10.22 1.45 23.76
C ILE A 616 11.56 1.09 23.12
N GLN A 617 12.32 2.08 22.65
CA GLN A 617 13.64 1.85 22.02
C GLN A 617 14.67 1.26 23.00
N ASN A 618 14.74 1.80 24.22
CA ASN A 618 15.64 1.31 25.26
C ASN A 618 15.29 -0.13 25.68
N ARG A 619 13.99 -0.42 25.82
CA ARG A 619 13.52 -1.77 26.13
C ARG A 619 13.81 -2.73 24.99
N PHE A 620 13.48 -2.37 23.75
CA PHE A 620 13.79 -3.16 22.57
C PHE A 620 15.27 -3.56 22.51
N THR A 621 16.16 -2.60 22.78
CA THR A 621 17.61 -2.85 22.77
C THR A 621 18.02 -3.79 23.90
N SER A 622 17.47 -3.62 25.10
CA SER A 622 17.84 -4.44 26.27
C SER A 622 17.27 -5.86 26.21
N THR A 623 16.12 -6.08 25.58
CA THR A 623 15.47 -7.40 25.50
C THR A 623 15.42 -8.00 24.09
N ARG A 624 16.22 -7.50 23.14
CA ARG A 624 16.13 -7.86 21.71
C ARG A 624 16.07 -9.35 21.41
N ASN A 625 16.84 -10.15 22.16
CA ASN A 625 16.96 -11.60 21.97
C ASN A 625 15.66 -12.37 22.27
N GLN A 626 14.74 -11.77 23.02
CA GLN A 626 13.45 -12.37 23.39
C GLN A 626 12.29 -11.87 22.51
N LEU A 627 12.55 -10.89 21.64
CA LEU A 627 11.54 -10.23 20.82
C LEU A 627 11.48 -10.83 19.41
N PRO A 628 10.32 -10.77 18.73
CA PRO A 628 10.18 -11.27 17.37
C PRO A 628 11.14 -10.60 16.38
N VAL A 629 11.40 -11.26 15.25
CA VAL A 629 12.32 -10.75 14.22
C VAL A 629 11.80 -9.45 13.60
N ILE A 630 10.49 -9.37 13.38
CA ILE A 630 9.77 -8.12 13.10
C ILE A 630 9.14 -7.68 14.42
N PHE A 631 9.59 -6.56 14.97
CA PHE A 631 9.00 -5.98 16.19
C PHE A 631 8.28 -4.68 15.85
N ILE A 632 6.98 -4.63 16.16
CA ILE A 632 6.10 -3.50 15.91
C ILE A 632 5.46 -3.09 17.23
N ALA A 633 5.76 -1.88 17.69
CA ALA A 633 5.13 -1.27 18.83
C ALA A 633 3.98 -0.34 18.41
N THR A 634 2.90 -0.35 19.19
CA THR A 634 1.71 0.50 19.04
C THR A 634 1.30 1.07 20.41
N PRO A 635 0.41 2.07 20.49
CA PRO A 635 -0.10 2.59 21.77
C PRO A 635 -0.67 1.52 22.71
N LYS A 636 -1.29 0.47 22.16
CA LYS A 636 -1.91 -0.64 22.92
C LYS A 636 -1.03 -1.87 23.08
N ASP A 637 0.16 -1.87 22.48
CA ASP A 637 1.13 -2.96 22.56
C ASP A 637 2.53 -2.39 22.38
N ARG A 638 3.18 -2.08 23.50
CA ARG A 638 4.51 -1.45 23.51
C ARG A 638 5.65 -2.47 23.55
N ASP A 639 5.34 -3.71 23.88
CA ASP A 639 6.30 -4.63 24.50
C ASP A 639 6.35 -6.02 23.86
N MET A 640 5.20 -6.53 23.42
CA MET A 640 5.07 -7.93 23.01
C MET A 640 5.13 -8.06 21.50
N SER A 641 4.65 -7.05 20.77
CA SER A 641 4.45 -7.13 19.33
C SER A 641 3.53 -8.32 18.98
N VAL A 642 2.30 -8.27 19.51
CA VAL A 642 1.31 -9.36 19.51
C VAL A 642 1.01 -9.90 18.12
N TRP A 643 1.14 -9.07 17.08
CA TRP A 643 0.89 -9.43 15.68
C TRP A 643 2.04 -10.18 15.01
N THR A 644 3.20 -10.26 15.67
CA THR A 644 4.42 -10.90 15.15
C THR A 644 5.12 -11.83 16.13
N MET A 645 4.57 -12.03 17.34
CA MET A 645 5.19 -12.80 18.43
C MET A 645 5.63 -14.22 18.02
N GLY A 646 4.86 -14.92 17.17
CA GLY A 646 5.18 -16.27 16.70
C GLY A 646 5.73 -16.37 15.27
N LYS A 647 5.51 -15.36 14.42
CA LYS A 647 5.83 -15.37 13.00
C LYS A 647 6.02 -13.94 12.49
N PRO A 648 6.85 -13.69 11.45
CA PRO A 648 7.61 -14.67 10.68
C PRO A 648 8.85 -15.20 11.43
N SER A 649 9.42 -16.31 10.95
CA SER A 649 10.77 -16.72 11.38
C SER A 649 11.84 -15.85 10.72
N ALA A 650 13.08 -15.93 11.24
CA ALA A 650 14.22 -15.25 10.62
C ALA A 650 14.44 -15.66 9.15
N GLN A 651 14.23 -16.93 8.81
CA GLN A 651 14.37 -17.42 7.43
C GLN A 651 13.30 -16.84 6.51
N ILE A 652 12.05 -16.76 6.99
CA ILE A 652 10.96 -16.15 6.22
C ILE A 652 11.22 -14.66 6.02
N LEU A 653 11.64 -13.93 7.05
CA LEU A 653 11.99 -12.51 6.91
C LEU A 653 13.13 -12.32 5.90
N HIS A 654 14.18 -13.13 5.97
CA HIS A 654 15.29 -13.08 5.00
C HIS A 654 14.81 -13.36 3.57
N ARG A 655 13.94 -14.36 3.38
CA ARG A 655 13.33 -14.65 2.08
C ARG A 655 12.49 -13.48 1.57
N LEU A 656 11.69 -12.87 2.45
CA LEU A 656 10.88 -11.69 2.14
C LEU A 656 11.75 -10.51 1.67
N ILE A 657 12.88 -10.26 2.34
CA ILE A 657 13.83 -9.20 1.97
C ILE A 657 14.44 -9.45 0.59
N ILE A 658 14.85 -10.69 0.28
CA ILE A 658 15.37 -11.04 -1.05
C ILE A 658 14.33 -10.79 -2.13
N LEU A 659 13.11 -11.30 -1.94
CA LEU A 659 12.02 -11.11 -2.90
C LEU A 659 11.68 -9.63 -3.08
N ALA A 660 11.67 -8.84 -2.00
CA ALA A 660 11.42 -7.41 -2.05
C ALA A 660 12.54 -6.67 -2.80
N SER A 661 13.81 -7.04 -2.60
CA SER A 661 14.96 -6.47 -3.30
C SER A 661 14.86 -6.69 -4.82
N GLU A 662 14.61 -7.93 -5.26
CA GLU A 662 14.45 -8.24 -6.68
C GLU A 662 13.21 -7.56 -7.29
N SER A 663 12.11 -7.50 -6.53
CA SER A 663 10.89 -6.80 -6.94
C SER A 663 11.12 -5.31 -7.09
N LEU A 664 11.87 -4.66 -6.19
CA LEU A 664 12.23 -3.24 -6.27
C LEU A 664 13.05 -2.95 -7.52
N VAL A 665 14.11 -3.72 -7.78
CA VAL A 665 14.98 -3.51 -8.94
C VAL A 665 14.19 -3.66 -10.24
N THR A 666 13.32 -4.66 -10.31
CA THR A 666 12.49 -4.92 -11.49
C THR A 666 11.45 -3.82 -11.67
N LEU A 667 10.74 -3.43 -10.60
CA LEU A 667 9.74 -2.38 -10.64
C LEU A 667 10.35 -1.02 -10.97
N GLU A 668 11.52 -0.68 -10.39
CA GLU A 668 12.26 0.55 -10.71
C GLU A 668 12.58 0.65 -12.20
N LYS A 669 13.07 -0.44 -12.80
CA LYS A 669 13.35 -0.49 -14.24
C LYS A 669 12.09 -0.31 -15.08
N GLN A 670 11.00 -1.00 -14.74
CA GLN A 670 9.73 -0.91 -15.45
C GLN A 670 9.09 0.49 -15.32
N LEU A 671 9.22 1.13 -14.17
CA LEU A 671 8.75 2.50 -13.94
C LEU A 671 9.62 3.55 -14.66
N MET A 672 10.90 3.27 -14.90
CA MET A 672 11.82 4.20 -15.59
C MET A 672 11.77 4.12 -17.10
N SER A 673 11.56 2.93 -17.62
CA SER A 673 11.51 2.65 -19.05
C SER A 673 10.25 1.84 -19.33
N PRO A 674 9.07 2.49 -19.29
CA PRO A 674 7.83 1.80 -19.59
C PRO A 674 7.80 1.52 -21.10
N SER A 675 8.40 0.41 -21.53
CA SER A 675 8.15 -0.13 -22.86
C SER A 675 6.67 -0.51 -22.96
N GLU A 676 6.08 -0.39 -24.13
CA GLU A 676 4.65 -0.67 -24.34
C GLU A 676 4.23 -2.12 -24.01
N ILE A 677 5.18 -3.01 -23.67
CA ILE A 677 4.95 -4.44 -23.43
C ILE A 677 5.87 -4.98 -22.31
N SER A 678 5.80 -4.41 -21.11
CA SER A 678 6.42 -5.03 -19.92
C SER A 678 5.35 -5.65 -19.02
N ASP A 679 5.47 -6.95 -18.76
CA ASP A 679 4.59 -7.65 -17.82
C ASP A 679 4.88 -7.22 -16.38
N ILE A 680 4.08 -6.28 -15.87
CA ILE A 680 4.19 -5.74 -14.51
C ILE A 680 3.94 -6.81 -13.44
N LYS A 681 3.20 -7.88 -13.76
CA LYS A 681 2.85 -8.94 -12.80
C LYS A 681 4.01 -9.84 -12.46
N ILE A 682 5.13 -9.74 -13.18
CA ILE A 682 6.32 -10.56 -12.92
C ILE A 682 6.81 -10.46 -11.47
N ILE A 683 6.68 -9.28 -10.83
CA ILE A 683 7.08 -9.07 -9.44
C ILE A 683 6.17 -9.80 -8.43
N PHE A 684 5.01 -10.30 -8.87
CA PHE A 684 4.07 -11.10 -8.07
C PHE A 684 4.22 -12.60 -8.33
N ARG A 685 5.08 -13.04 -9.26
CA ARG A 685 5.28 -14.46 -9.55
C ARG A 685 6.45 -15.00 -8.73
N PRO A 686 6.23 -16.01 -7.86
CA PRO A 686 7.32 -16.61 -7.10
C PRO A 686 8.18 -17.51 -7.98
N PRO A 687 9.49 -17.62 -7.71
CA PRO A 687 10.31 -18.68 -8.28
C PRO A 687 9.88 -20.03 -7.65
N MET A 688 9.41 -20.96 -8.48
CA MET A 688 8.83 -22.24 -8.04
C MET A 688 9.85 -23.37 -7.91
N ASP A 689 11.03 -23.20 -8.50
CA ASP A 689 12.18 -24.12 -8.49
C ASP A 689 12.83 -24.29 -7.12
N VAL A 690 12.51 -23.42 -6.17
CA VAL A 690 13.03 -23.52 -4.80
C VAL A 690 12.35 -24.62 -3.98
N TYR A 691 11.17 -25.09 -4.38
CA TYR A 691 10.37 -26.05 -3.64
C TYR A 691 10.79 -27.49 -3.96
N ASP A 692 10.78 -28.36 -2.96
CA ASP A 692 11.16 -29.77 -3.11
C ASP A 692 10.08 -30.57 -3.86
N VAL A 693 8.81 -30.27 -3.58
CA VAL A 693 7.64 -30.90 -4.17
C VAL A 693 6.58 -29.84 -4.48
N LEU A 694 5.89 -30.00 -5.62
CA LEU A 694 4.76 -29.19 -6.04
C LEU A 694 3.49 -30.04 -6.11
N ILE A 695 2.47 -29.67 -5.34
CA ILE A 695 1.14 -30.28 -5.39
C ILE A 695 0.26 -29.42 -6.30
N HIS A 696 -0.10 -29.93 -7.48
CA HIS A 696 -0.94 -29.23 -8.45
C HIS A 696 -2.41 -29.49 -8.14
N LEU A 697 -3.19 -28.43 -7.96
CA LEU A 697 -4.61 -28.50 -7.61
C LEU A 697 -5.49 -28.45 -8.87
N ASN A 698 -6.68 -29.04 -8.78
CA ASN A 698 -7.68 -29.00 -9.83
C ASN A 698 -8.42 -27.64 -9.79
N PRO A 699 -8.34 -26.80 -10.85
CA PRO A 699 -8.97 -25.49 -10.88
C PRO A 699 -10.49 -25.48 -10.62
N ARG A 700 -11.17 -26.59 -10.93
CA ARG A 700 -12.61 -26.74 -10.66
C ARG A 700 -12.93 -26.62 -9.17
N HIS A 701 -12.00 -27.01 -8.31
CA HIS A 701 -12.21 -27.07 -6.88
C HIS A 701 -11.65 -25.89 -6.09
N ILE A 702 -10.96 -24.95 -6.76
CA ILE A 702 -10.41 -23.73 -6.15
C ILE A 702 -11.49 -22.63 -6.16
N PRO A 703 -12.12 -22.29 -5.03
CA PRO A 703 -13.27 -21.38 -5.03
C PRO A 703 -12.91 -19.95 -5.46
N ARG A 704 -11.67 -19.52 -5.17
CA ARG A 704 -11.10 -18.20 -5.45
C ARG A 704 -10.28 -18.13 -6.74
N HIS A 705 -10.44 -19.09 -7.66
CA HIS A 705 -9.61 -19.22 -8.87
C HIS A 705 -9.48 -17.94 -9.74
N ARG A 706 -10.50 -17.07 -9.75
CA ARG A 706 -10.46 -15.78 -10.48
C ARG A 706 -9.66 -14.67 -9.78
N GLU A 707 -9.26 -14.88 -8.54
CA GLU A 707 -8.44 -13.94 -7.76
C GLU A 707 -6.94 -14.12 -8.06
N ALA A 708 -6.55 -15.15 -8.83
CA ALA A 708 -5.17 -15.45 -9.20
C ALA A 708 -4.51 -14.25 -9.91
N VAL A 709 -3.21 -14.03 -9.65
CA VAL A 709 -2.40 -12.97 -10.27
C VAL A 709 -2.52 -13.05 -11.80
N ASP A 710 -2.29 -14.26 -12.32
CA ASP A 710 -2.53 -14.61 -13.70
C ASP A 710 -3.94 -15.17 -13.82
N GLN A 711 -4.90 -14.28 -14.08
CA GLN A 711 -6.30 -14.65 -14.18
C GLN A 711 -6.53 -15.68 -15.30
N PRO A 712 -7.28 -16.75 -15.03
CA PRO A 712 -7.55 -17.78 -16.01
C PRO A 712 -8.47 -17.26 -17.12
N THR A 713 -8.14 -17.56 -18.38
CA THR A 713 -8.96 -17.18 -19.55
C THR A 713 -10.36 -17.81 -19.52
N ILE A 714 -10.45 -19.04 -19.00
CA ILE A 714 -11.70 -19.80 -18.86
C ILE A 714 -11.92 -20.06 -17.37
N SER A 715 -13.13 -19.78 -16.87
CA SER A 715 -13.50 -20.01 -15.48
C SER A 715 -14.83 -20.75 -15.39
N PHE A 716 -15.04 -21.41 -14.25
CA PHE A 716 -16.23 -22.20 -13.97
C PHE A 716 -17.39 -21.37 -13.44
N ILE A 717 -18.61 -21.84 -13.67
CA ILE A 717 -19.81 -21.35 -12.97
C ILE A 717 -19.74 -21.88 -11.54
N ARG A 718 -19.76 -20.98 -10.56
CA ARG A 718 -19.60 -21.30 -9.14
C ARG A 718 -20.85 -20.98 -8.31
N GLY A 719 -22.03 -21.14 -8.93
CA GLY A 719 -23.32 -21.06 -8.23
C GLY A 719 -23.76 -19.66 -7.80
N ILE A 720 -23.27 -18.58 -8.41
CA ILE A 720 -23.78 -17.22 -8.18
C ILE A 720 -24.57 -16.77 -9.41
N VAL A 721 -25.73 -16.14 -9.21
CA VAL A 721 -26.52 -15.53 -10.29
C VAL A 721 -25.94 -14.17 -10.66
N ASP A 722 -25.95 -13.82 -11.95
CA ASP A 722 -25.52 -12.49 -12.39
C ASP A 722 -26.55 -11.41 -11.95
N ASP A 723 -26.05 -10.19 -11.69
CA ASP A 723 -26.80 -9.07 -11.08
C ASP A 723 -28.12 -8.69 -11.79
N ASN A 724 -28.26 -9.04 -13.07
CA ASN A 724 -29.42 -8.66 -13.89
C ASN A 724 -30.62 -9.61 -13.76
N SER A 725 -30.54 -10.62 -12.90
CA SER A 725 -31.61 -11.61 -12.72
C SER A 725 -32.58 -11.21 -11.59
N PRO A 726 -33.89 -11.48 -11.73
CA PRO A 726 -34.84 -11.23 -10.65
C PRO A 726 -34.52 -12.11 -9.44
N LYS A 727 -34.20 -11.47 -8.31
CA LYS A 727 -33.93 -12.10 -7.01
C LYS A 727 -35.21 -12.71 -6.42
N LYS A 728 -35.65 -13.86 -6.94
CA LYS A 728 -36.78 -14.61 -6.37
C LYS A 728 -36.26 -15.54 -5.26
N ASP A 729 -36.87 -15.44 -4.08
CA ASP A 729 -36.70 -16.34 -2.91
C ASP A 729 -35.25 -16.48 -2.39
N PRO A 730 -34.67 -15.46 -1.72
CA PRO A 730 -33.30 -15.53 -1.23
C PRO A 730 -33.11 -16.71 -0.26
N ARG A 731 -32.08 -17.55 -0.51
CA ARG A 731 -31.66 -18.62 0.40
C ARG A 731 -30.29 -18.35 0.96
N PHE A 732 -30.02 -18.98 2.10
CA PHE A 732 -28.75 -18.84 2.79
C PHE A 732 -27.63 -19.55 2.00
N PRO A 733 -26.56 -18.84 1.60
CA PRO A 733 -25.51 -19.42 0.76
C PRO A 733 -24.62 -20.40 1.53
N VAL A 734 -23.76 -21.13 0.81
CA VAL A 734 -22.66 -21.89 1.42
C VAL A 734 -21.60 -20.89 1.88
N VAL A 735 -21.36 -20.82 3.19
CA VAL A 735 -20.50 -19.82 3.83
C VAL A 735 -19.17 -20.44 4.24
N ASP A 736 -18.06 -19.72 4.02
CA ASP A 736 -16.73 -20.06 4.54
C ASP A 736 -16.23 -21.46 4.13
N TYR A 737 -16.57 -21.89 2.91
CA TYR A 737 -16.18 -23.18 2.37
C TYR A 737 -15.03 -23.02 1.36
N ASP A 738 -13.81 -23.33 1.80
CA ASP A 738 -12.63 -23.40 0.95
C ASP A 738 -11.94 -24.78 1.10
N PRO A 739 -12.15 -25.71 0.14
CA PRO A 739 -11.58 -27.05 0.23
C PRO A 739 -10.05 -27.04 0.18
N VAL A 740 -9.43 -26.04 -0.43
CA VAL A 740 -7.95 -25.95 -0.48
C VAL A 740 -7.41 -25.63 0.90
N GLN A 741 -8.03 -24.68 1.61
CA GLN A 741 -7.63 -24.33 2.97
C GLN A 741 -7.88 -25.47 3.95
N LEU A 742 -9.00 -26.19 3.81
CA LEU A 742 -9.28 -27.38 4.63
C LEU A 742 -8.22 -28.46 4.42
N TYR A 743 -7.87 -28.75 3.16
CA TYR A 743 -6.81 -29.69 2.82
C TYR A 743 -5.43 -29.25 3.35
N LEU A 744 -5.09 -27.97 3.21
CA LEU A 744 -3.84 -27.41 3.71
C LEU A 744 -3.72 -27.49 5.24
N CYS A 745 -4.82 -27.24 5.96
CA CYS A 745 -4.89 -27.43 7.41
C CYS A 745 -4.63 -28.89 7.82
N GLU A 746 -5.22 -29.84 7.10
CA GLU A 746 -5.02 -31.28 7.34
C GLU A 746 -3.57 -31.70 7.05
N LEU A 747 -3.00 -31.27 5.92
CA LEU A 747 -1.59 -31.51 5.58
C LEU A 747 -0.65 -31.00 6.68
N ARG A 748 -0.88 -29.79 7.20
CA ARG A 748 -0.05 -29.19 8.25
C ARG A 748 -0.21 -29.91 9.58
N ALA A 749 -1.43 -30.33 9.92
CA ALA A 749 -1.68 -31.08 11.14
C ALA A 749 -0.99 -32.46 11.10
N CYS A 750 -0.99 -33.12 9.95
CA CYS A 750 -0.41 -34.45 9.78
C CYS A 750 1.11 -34.45 9.54
N TYR A 751 1.63 -33.49 8.77
CA TYR A 751 3.01 -33.51 8.26
C TYR A 751 3.82 -32.24 8.55
N GLY A 752 3.32 -31.33 9.39
CA GLY A 752 4.02 -30.08 9.72
C GLY A 752 5.38 -30.27 10.42
N GLU A 753 5.63 -31.44 11.01
CA GLU A 753 6.96 -31.82 11.52
C GLU A 753 7.95 -32.07 10.38
N PHE A 754 7.51 -32.66 9.28
CA PHE A 754 8.36 -33.12 8.17
C PHE A 754 8.51 -32.08 7.06
N ALA A 755 7.49 -31.26 6.84
CA ALA A 755 7.44 -30.35 5.70
C ALA A 755 6.72 -29.03 6.02
N LEU A 756 7.14 -27.99 5.30
CA LEU A 756 6.50 -26.69 5.25
C LEU A 756 5.68 -26.58 3.97
N PHE A 757 4.44 -26.10 4.08
CA PHE A 757 3.50 -25.98 2.97
C PHE A 757 3.17 -24.51 2.69
N PHE A 758 3.30 -24.08 1.45
CA PHE A 758 3.18 -22.69 0.99
C PHE A 758 2.15 -22.58 -0.15
N TYR A 759 1.24 -21.61 -0.08
CA TYR A 759 0.12 -21.48 -1.01
C TYR A 759 -0.33 -20.03 -1.17
N ASP A 760 -0.73 -19.62 -2.39
CA ASP A 760 -1.39 -18.34 -2.66
C ASP A 760 -2.88 -18.48 -2.34
N THR A 761 -3.30 -17.88 -1.24
CA THR A 761 -4.68 -17.95 -0.73
C THR A 761 -5.70 -17.34 -1.70
N HIS A 762 -5.26 -16.53 -2.66
CA HIS A 762 -6.10 -15.87 -3.64
C HIS A 762 -6.07 -16.58 -4.99
N GLY A 763 -6.40 -17.86 -5.00
CA GLY A 763 -6.66 -18.61 -6.24
C GLY A 763 -5.42 -19.25 -6.86
N GLY A 764 -4.34 -19.43 -6.11
CA GLY A 764 -3.19 -20.20 -6.57
C GLY A 764 -3.58 -21.63 -6.96
N GLU A 765 -2.90 -22.21 -7.94
CA GLU A 765 -3.17 -23.58 -8.42
C GLU A 765 -2.16 -24.61 -7.88
N VAL A 766 -1.15 -24.16 -7.14
CA VAL A 766 -0.04 -25.02 -6.69
C VAL A 766 0.25 -24.76 -5.22
N ILE A 767 0.41 -25.85 -4.45
CA ILE A 767 0.99 -25.80 -3.10
C ILE A 767 2.47 -26.20 -3.23
N GLY A 768 3.37 -25.30 -2.84
CA GLY A 768 4.80 -25.56 -2.74
C GLY A 768 5.14 -26.22 -1.41
N VAL A 769 5.97 -27.26 -1.44
CA VAL A 769 6.37 -28.02 -0.26
C VAL A 769 7.90 -27.95 -0.11
N LEU A 770 8.37 -27.65 1.10
CA LEU A 770 9.78 -27.75 1.48
C LEU A 770 9.95 -28.77 2.58
N TRP A 771 10.89 -29.69 2.42
CA TRP A 771 11.24 -30.63 3.47
C TRP A 771 11.99 -29.91 4.60
N ASN A 772 11.67 -30.26 5.84
CA ASN A 772 12.39 -29.78 7.01
C ASN A 772 13.66 -30.62 7.22
N PRO A 773 14.88 -30.10 6.96
CA PRO A 773 16.08 -30.93 6.95
C PRO A 773 16.37 -31.63 8.29
N SER A 774 15.99 -31.01 9.42
CA SER A 774 16.20 -31.62 10.74
C SER A 774 15.37 -32.89 10.93
N SER A 775 14.21 -32.98 10.29
CA SER A 775 13.32 -34.15 10.37
C SER A 775 13.82 -35.35 9.59
N PHE A 776 14.77 -35.15 8.67
CA PHE A 776 15.42 -36.17 7.85
C PHE A 776 16.71 -36.72 8.47
N THR A 777 17.08 -36.27 9.68
CA THR A 777 18.18 -36.89 10.40
C THR A 777 17.75 -38.27 10.94
N PRO A 778 18.52 -39.35 10.70
CA PRO A 778 18.20 -40.67 11.23
C PRO A 778 18.15 -40.65 12.76
N GLN A 779 17.07 -41.19 13.34
CA GLN A 779 16.87 -41.23 14.79
C GLN A 779 16.84 -42.67 15.31
N PRO A 780 17.32 -42.94 16.54
CA PRO A 780 17.14 -44.25 17.15
C PRO A 780 15.66 -44.59 17.33
N PHE A 781 15.32 -45.87 17.24
CA PHE A 781 13.93 -46.30 17.40
C PHE A 781 13.32 -45.85 18.74
N ASN A 782 12.23 -45.08 18.67
CA ASN A 782 11.40 -44.69 19.80
C ASN A 782 9.92 -44.80 19.38
N LYS A 783 9.05 -45.31 20.27
CA LYS A 783 7.61 -45.47 20.03
C LYS A 783 6.92 -44.18 19.61
N ASP A 784 7.36 -43.04 20.16
CA ASP A 784 6.78 -41.73 19.84
C ASP A 784 7.26 -41.18 18.48
N ALA A 785 8.37 -41.71 17.95
CA ALA A 785 9.00 -41.24 16.71
C ALA A 785 8.60 -42.05 15.46
N VAL A 786 7.77 -43.09 15.61
CA VAL A 786 7.40 -44.02 14.52
C VAL A 786 6.53 -43.37 13.45
N ASN A 787 5.70 -42.38 13.82
CA ASN A 787 4.77 -41.76 12.88
C ASN A 787 5.50 -41.10 11.71
N GLY A 788 5.15 -41.46 10.47
CA GLY A 788 5.77 -40.93 9.25
C GLY A 788 7.20 -41.45 8.97
N ARG A 789 7.72 -42.39 9.77
CA ARG A 789 9.07 -42.95 9.61
C ARG A 789 9.05 -44.46 9.41
N VAL A 790 10.06 -44.98 8.73
CA VAL A 790 10.31 -46.41 8.50
C VAL A 790 11.69 -46.79 9.04
N VAL A 791 11.88 -48.06 9.37
CA VAL A 791 13.18 -48.58 9.81
C VAL A 791 14.12 -48.63 8.61
N ASP A 792 15.29 -48.02 8.72
CA ASP A 792 16.35 -48.18 7.73
C ASP A 792 16.91 -49.60 7.81
N THR A 793 16.68 -50.39 6.77
CA THR A 793 17.16 -51.77 6.68
C THR A 793 18.62 -51.87 6.24
N LYS A 794 19.27 -50.76 5.90
CA LYS A 794 20.66 -50.73 5.43
C LYS A 794 21.68 -50.44 6.54
N SER A 795 21.25 -49.89 7.68
CA SER A 795 22.12 -49.62 8.83
C SER A 795 22.23 -50.83 9.77
N GLU A 796 23.42 -51.06 10.35
CA GLU A 796 23.64 -52.11 11.37
C GLU A 796 22.84 -51.86 12.66
N THR A 797 22.43 -50.61 12.90
CA THR A 797 21.59 -50.17 14.02
C THR A 797 20.16 -49.87 13.55
N MET A 798 19.15 -50.17 14.38
CA MET A 798 17.74 -49.85 14.06
C MET A 798 17.50 -48.33 14.15
N LEU A 799 17.64 -47.65 13.02
CA LEU A 799 17.37 -46.23 12.86
C LEU A 799 16.02 -46.03 12.12
N LEU A 800 15.31 -44.98 12.48
CA LEU A 800 14.09 -44.53 11.84
C LEU A 800 14.42 -43.37 10.90
N VAL A 801 13.93 -43.45 9.66
CA VAL A 801 14.06 -42.43 8.61
C VAL A 801 12.68 -42.08 8.04
N PRO A 802 12.42 -40.82 7.64
CA PRO A 802 11.13 -40.44 7.05
C PRO A 802 10.79 -41.25 5.78
N SER A 803 9.54 -41.70 5.67
CA SER A 803 9.06 -42.41 4.49
C SER A 803 8.46 -41.44 3.48
N VAL A 804 9.31 -40.86 2.62
CA VAL A 804 8.87 -39.83 1.65
C VAL A 804 7.85 -40.38 0.66
N GLU A 805 8.05 -41.58 0.14
CA GLU A 805 7.12 -42.20 -0.82
C GLU A 805 5.72 -42.37 -0.23
N ALA A 806 5.62 -42.78 1.04
CA ALA A 806 4.35 -42.90 1.74
C ALA A 806 3.71 -41.52 1.97
N MET A 807 4.49 -40.52 2.38
CA MET A 807 3.98 -39.14 2.55
C MET A 807 3.42 -38.57 1.24
N LEU A 808 4.13 -38.78 0.12
CA LEU A 808 3.67 -38.33 -1.19
C LEU A 808 2.35 -39.03 -1.60
N ALA A 809 2.24 -40.34 -1.36
CA ALA A 809 1.00 -41.07 -1.60
C ALA A 809 -0.14 -40.55 -0.71
N ASP A 810 0.13 -40.27 0.56
CA ASP A 810 -0.85 -39.72 1.49
C ASP A 810 -1.31 -38.32 1.06
N PHE A 811 -0.42 -37.48 0.53
CA PHE A 811 -0.81 -36.19 -0.03
C PHE A 811 -1.86 -36.36 -1.14
N GLU A 812 -1.70 -37.34 -2.03
CA GLU A 812 -2.69 -37.66 -3.07
C GLU A 812 -3.99 -38.22 -2.49
N ILE A 813 -3.91 -39.11 -1.50
CA ILE A 813 -5.06 -39.76 -0.86
C ILE A 813 -5.92 -38.74 -0.13
N LEU A 814 -5.32 -37.91 0.73
CA LEU A 814 -6.00 -36.83 1.45
C LEU A 814 -6.62 -35.83 0.48
N GLY A 815 -5.92 -35.53 -0.61
CA GLY A 815 -6.32 -34.57 -1.61
C GLY A 815 -7.27 -35.12 -2.69
N LYS A 816 -7.79 -36.35 -2.57
CA LYS A 816 -8.50 -37.04 -3.65
C LYS A 816 -9.61 -36.19 -4.27
N GLY A 817 -9.51 -35.95 -5.59
CA GLY A 817 -10.44 -35.13 -6.36
C GLY A 817 -10.06 -33.63 -6.41
N LEU A 818 -9.40 -33.11 -5.37
CA LEU A 818 -8.83 -31.77 -5.34
C LEU A 818 -7.43 -31.73 -5.97
N VAL A 819 -6.56 -32.70 -5.65
CA VAL A 819 -5.21 -32.81 -6.20
C VAL A 819 -5.27 -33.42 -7.60
N SER A 820 -4.62 -32.76 -8.54
CA SER A 820 -4.53 -33.20 -9.94
C SER A 820 -3.28 -34.06 -10.19
N ARG A 821 -2.14 -33.66 -9.62
CA ARG A 821 -0.87 -34.40 -9.66
C ARG A 821 0.11 -33.88 -8.60
N ILE A 822 1.08 -34.71 -8.23
CA ILE A 822 2.23 -34.31 -7.41
C ILE A 822 3.50 -34.39 -8.26
N GLN A 823 4.33 -33.37 -8.18
CA GLN A 823 5.59 -33.26 -8.92
C GLN A 823 6.75 -33.10 -7.94
N CYS A 824 7.65 -34.08 -7.90
CA CYS A 824 8.91 -33.98 -7.18
C CYS A 824 9.93 -33.21 -8.03
N GLN A 825 10.58 -32.19 -7.47
CA GLN A 825 11.59 -31.39 -8.17
C GLN A 825 13.02 -31.67 -7.70
N SER A 826 13.15 -32.15 -6.47
CA SER A 826 14.41 -32.41 -5.78
C SER A 826 14.47 -33.89 -5.43
N GLU A 827 15.67 -34.40 -5.12
CA GLU A 827 15.83 -35.69 -4.43
C GLU A 827 16.66 -35.50 -3.15
N LYS A 828 16.75 -34.27 -2.63
CA LYS A 828 17.57 -33.90 -1.46
C LYS A 828 17.20 -34.65 -0.17
N TRP A 829 16.09 -35.40 -0.19
CA TRP A 829 15.60 -36.26 0.88
C TRP A 829 16.07 -37.72 0.80
N LYS A 830 16.83 -38.11 -0.24
CA LYS A 830 17.49 -39.42 -0.27
C LYS A 830 18.62 -39.42 0.75
N ILE A 831 18.37 -40.06 1.89
CA ILE A 831 19.32 -40.31 2.99
C ILE A 831 20.29 -41.41 2.61
#